data_AF-W9JQL9-F1
#
_entry.id   AF-W9JQL9-F1
#
_cell.length_a   1.000
_cell.length_b   1.000
_cell.length_c   1.000
_cell.angle_alpha   90.00
_cell.angle_beta   90.00
_cell.angle_gamma   90.00
#
_symmetry.space_group_name_H-M   'P 1'
#
loop_
_entity.id
_entity.type
_entity.pdbx_description
1 polymer ?
#
loop_
_entity_poly.entity_id
_entity_poly.type
_entity_poly.pdbx_seq_one_letter_code
_entity_poly.pdbx_strand_id
1 'polypeptide(L)'
;MPHCVTRDVCPGNNDNNSPTGCNIVPRPCMTRPASLALRATSSDYHYFKSWRMFVAEFIRYLTCRLYLLRLMTFISFLIYIIRRMSSRFLTSAGRLLSLRLSVSRAYSTTTTMTSKRKRTGAHPPPPVPEMPDAPRRSSRRIKDAAERPKSDTDPMKAADPKKAKAVWDTGEGVEEAMRELSEMEQKLQTVVRTQRLAVESSDLQVKKEAANEPDIRPKMYSPNKDTVVPRGNLEGKSKVVNSVPLDEYDAELAAGDVADAKDEDDGMDRGANRPPPVNSETLPLPWKGRLGYACLNTYLRNATPAVFSSRTCRMASIIEHRHPLTNPDEPEHPTKNRPDKNKPADHERGLKYVQELGLANARDIVKMIRWNAKYGIRFMRLSSEMFPFASHPEHGYKLAPFASEVLAEAGKVAGELNHRLTTHPGQFTQIGSPRKEVVAAAMRDLEYHDEMLTLLKLPEQLDRDAVMILHMGGTYGDKQATIDRFKENYAKLSDSVKRRLVLENDDVAWSVHDLLPVCEELNIPLVLDYHHHNIIFDPSIREGSQDIISLYDRIKATWTKKGITQKMHYSEQTSSAVTPRDRRKHSARVKTLPPCAPDMDLMIEAKDKEQAVFELMRTFKLPGWDTFNNIVPYERPDESRKAVKKKAKKGKKANGVNGEAKDDIEVPEKIVSAEDFGMGGPQARVYWPEGMEEWLRPKKREIKKAKEGKDRTPVLKHDGDEE
;
A
#
# COMPACT_ATOMS: atom_id res chain seq x y z
N MET A 1 -48.90 2.47 41.96
CA MET A 1 -49.96 2.72 42.96
C MET A 1 -49.32 2.99 44.31
N PRO A 2 -49.99 3.71 45.23
CA PRO A 2 -51.13 4.62 45.06
C PRO A 2 -50.58 6.07 44.90
N HIS A 3 -51.20 7.21 45.24
CA HIS A 3 -52.59 7.70 45.11
C HIS A 3 -52.60 8.76 43.96
N CYS A 4 -53.67 9.33 43.40
CA CYS A 4 -55.09 9.57 43.76
C CYS A 4 -55.42 10.75 44.72
N VAL A 5 -55.51 11.96 44.17
CA VAL A 5 -56.50 13.00 44.57
C VAL A 5 -57.04 13.66 43.28
N THR A 6 -58.29 14.15 43.29
CA THR A 6 -59.02 14.69 42.13
C THR A 6 -59.59 16.10 42.39
N ARG A 7 -59.82 16.86 41.30
CA ARG A 7 -60.87 17.89 41.03
C ARG A 7 -60.35 18.88 39.96
N ASP A 8 -60.99 19.03 38.80
CA ASP A 8 -62.31 19.61 38.48
C ASP A 8 -62.30 21.14 38.41
N VAL A 9 -62.62 21.68 37.22
CA VAL A 9 -63.58 22.78 36.93
C VAL A 9 -63.41 23.24 35.49
N CYS A 10 -64.53 23.43 34.78
CA CYS A 10 -64.63 24.16 33.51
C CYS A 10 -65.93 24.97 33.50
N PRO A 11 -65.91 26.18 32.91
CA PRO A 11 -66.95 26.61 31.98
C PRO A 11 -66.34 27.11 30.65
N GLY A 12 -67.06 27.21 29.53
CA GLY A 12 -68.47 26.86 29.28
C GLY A 12 -69.16 27.92 28.42
N ASN A 13 -69.41 27.60 27.13
CA ASN A 13 -70.40 28.17 26.19
C ASN A 13 -70.07 27.60 24.77
N ASN A 14 -70.96 26.87 24.08
CA ASN A 14 -72.11 27.30 23.24
C ASN A 14 -71.65 27.85 21.86
N ASP A 15 -72.27 27.51 20.70
CA ASP A 15 -73.45 26.65 20.45
C ASP A 15 -73.59 26.23 18.96
N ASN A 16 -74.10 25.00 18.72
CA ASN A 16 -74.81 24.52 17.50
C ASN A 16 -74.08 24.60 16.11
N ASN A 17 -74.45 23.88 15.04
CA ASN A 17 -75.57 22.93 14.78
C ASN A 17 -75.12 21.76 13.85
N SER A 18 -76.01 20.80 13.56
CA SER A 18 -75.83 19.57 12.75
C SER A 18 -76.77 19.56 11.51
N PRO A 19 -76.99 18.48 10.70
CA PRO A 19 -76.46 17.09 10.72
C PRO A 19 -76.14 16.45 9.33
N THR A 20 -75.91 15.12 9.34
CA THR A 20 -75.99 14.11 8.24
C THR A 20 -74.75 13.83 7.38
N GLY A 21 -74.54 12.53 7.05
CA GLY A 21 -73.45 12.03 6.19
C GLY A 21 -72.87 10.68 6.62
N CYS A 22 -73.59 9.57 6.42
CA CYS A 22 -73.09 8.23 6.76
C CYS A 22 -72.00 7.72 5.79
N ASN A 23 -70.92 7.15 6.33
CA ASN A 23 -70.50 5.75 6.06
C ASN A 23 -69.15 5.42 6.74
N ILE A 24 -69.14 4.42 7.62
CA ILE A 24 -67.90 3.81 8.16
C ILE A 24 -68.04 2.29 8.07
N VAL A 25 -67.10 1.64 7.37
CA VAL A 25 -66.98 0.17 7.32
C VAL A 25 -65.79 -0.24 8.21
N PRO A 26 -65.97 -1.13 9.19
CA PRO A 26 -64.94 -1.43 10.20
C PRO A 26 -63.86 -2.40 9.70
N ARG A 27 -62.67 -2.32 10.32
CA ARG A 27 -61.59 -3.29 10.14
C ARG A 27 -61.90 -4.59 10.89
N PRO A 28 -61.57 -5.79 10.35
CA PRO A 28 -61.70 -7.04 11.09
C PRO A 28 -60.62 -7.16 12.17
N CYS A 29 -61.01 -7.57 13.38
CA CYS A 29 -60.10 -7.93 14.47
C CYS A 29 -60.04 -9.46 14.61
N MET A 30 -58.86 -10.03 14.88
CA MET A 30 -58.68 -11.48 15.00
C MET A 30 -59.25 -12.00 16.32
N THR A 31 -60.20 -12.93 16.26
CA THR A 31 -60.69 -13.70 17.41
C THR A 31 -59.91 -15.01 17.56
N ARG A 32 -59.69 -15.45 18.81
CA ARG A 32 -59.11 -16.77 19.11
C ARG A 32 -60.15 -17.87 18.87
N PRO A 33 -59.80 -19.01 18.26
CA PRO A 33 -60.71 -20.16 18.15
C PRO A 33 -60.87 -20.88 19.49
N ALA A 34 -62.08 -21.34 19.81
CA ALA A 34 -62.35 -22.26 20.91
C ALA A 34 -62.11 -23.71 20.47
N SER A 35 -61.59 -24.56 21.35
CA SER A 35 -61.30 -25.97 21.07
C SER A 35 -62.54 -26.86 21.27
N LEU A 36 -63.17 -27.31 20.19
CA LEU A 36 -64.12 -28.43 20.24
C LEU A 36 -63.35 -29.75 20.37
N ALA A 37 -63.70 -30.57 21.37
CA ALA A 37 -63.10 -31.88 21.59
C ALA A 37 -63.85 -32.98 20.83
N LEU A 38 -63.38 -33.34 19.62
CA LEU A 38 -63.82 -34.54 18.92
C LEU A 38 -63.17 -35.79 19.52
N ARG A 39 -63.98 -36.72 20.04
CA ARG A 39 -63.53 -38.04 20.48
C ARG A 39 -63.28 -38.94 19.27
N ALA A 40 -62.03 -39.09 18.85
CA ALA A 40 -61.63 -40.20 17.99
C ALA A 40 -61.61 -41.52 18.79
N THR A 41 -61.97 -42.64 18.15
CA THR A 41 -61.95 -43.96 18.80
C THR A 41 -60.60 -44.65 18.64
N SER A 42 -60.32 -45.66 19.46
CA SER A 42 -59.01 -46.32 19.51
C SER A 42 -58.62 -47.10 18.23
N SER A 43 -59.55 -47.33 17.31
CA SER A 43 -59.30 -48.07 16.06
C SER A 43 -58.47 -47.24 15.05
N ASP A 44 -58.85 -45.97 14.84
CA ASP A 44 -58.24 -45.09 13.83
C ASP A 44 -56.73 -44.85 14.06
N TYR A 45 -56.32 -44.84 15.34
CA TYR A 45 -54.95 -44.56 15.75
C TYR A 45 -53.94 -45.61 15.24
N HIS A 46 -54.35 -46.88 15.09
CA HIS A 46 -53.47 -47.92 14.56
C HIS A 46 -53.24 -47.78 13.05
N TYR A 47 -54.29 -47.48 12.29
CA TYR A 47 -54.18 -47.26 10.84
C TYR A 47 -53.30 -46.04 10.52
N PHE A 48 -53.51 -44.91 11.20
CA PHE A 48 -52.72 -43.69 10.99
C PHE A 48 -51.24 -43.87 11.36
N LYS A 49 -50.94 -44.67 12.40
CA LYS A 49 -49.56 -44.94 12.83
C LYS A 49 -48.83 -45.84 11.82
N SER A 50 -49.51 -46.86 11.29
CA SER A 50 -48.96 -47.75 10.24
C SER A 50 -48.70 -46.99 8.93
N TRP A 51 -49.65 -46.16 8.49
CA TRP A 51 -49.49 -45.35 7.26
C TRP A 51 -48.34 -44.33 7.38
N ARG A 52 -48.18 -43.67 8.54
CA ARG A 52 -47.04 -42.76 8.79
C ARG A 52 -45.69 -43.48 8.77
N MET A 53 -45.60 -44.71 9.29
CA MET A 53 -44.38 -45.53 9.19
C MET A 53 -44.05 -45.85 7.73
N PHE A 54 -45.02 -46.34 6.97
CA PHE A 54 -44.85 -46.67 5.55
C PHE A 54 -44.41 -45.47 4.70
N VAL A 55 -45.03 -44.29 4.91
CA VAL A 55 -44.62 -43.05 4.22
C VAL A 55 -43.21 -42.62 4.61
N ALA A 56 -42.81 -42.76 5.88
CA ALA A 56 -41.45 -42.45 6.32
C ALA A 56 -40.38 -43.38 5.71
N GLU A 57 -40.67 -44.68 5.60
CA GLU A 57 -39.78 -45.64 4.93
C GLU A 57 -39.74 -45.43 3.42
N PHE A 58 -40.88 -45.15 2.78
CA PHE A 58 -40.93 -44.85 1.34
C PHE A 58 -40.13 -43.58 1.00
N ILE A 59 -40.21 -42.53 1.82
CA ILE A 59 -39.38 -41.32 1.67
C ILE A 59 -37.89 -41.63 1.86
N ARG A 60 -37.52 -42.42 2.90
CA ARG A 60 -36.12 -42.85 3.12
C ARG A 60 -35.59 -43.64 1.93
N TYR A 61 -36.37 -44.58 1.39
CA TYR A 61 -36.03 -45.35 0.19
C TYR A 61 -35.81 -44.42 -1.02
N LEU A 62 -36.71 -43.47 -1.25
CA LEU A 62 -36.60 -42.51 -2.37
C LEU A 62 -35.35 -41.62 -2.23
N THR A 63 -35.04 -41.16 -1.02
CA THR A 63 -33.87 -40.32 -0.74
C THR A 63 -32.58 -41.11 -0.91
N CYS A 64 -32.54 -42.35 -0.44
CA CYS A 64 -31.40 -43.25 -0.64
C CYS A 64 -31.18 -43.57 -2.13
N ARG A 65 -32.25 -43.81 -2.89
CA ARG A 65 -32.19 -44.06 -4.34
C ARG A 65 -31.71 -42.83 -5.12
N LEU A 66 -32.14 -41.63 -4.72
CA LEU A 66 -31.63 -40.35 -5.27
C LEU A 66 -30.15 -40.11 -4.91
N TYR A 67 -29.72 -40.50 -3.70
CA TYR A 67 -28.32 -40.41 -3.27
C TYR A 67 -27.44 -41.38 -4.07
N LEU A 68 -27.90 -42.61 -4.31
CA LEU A 68 -27.26 -43.59 -5.19
C LEU A 68 -27.15 -43.10 -6.64
N LEU A 69 -28.20 -42.48 -7.21
CA LEU A 69 -28.09 -41.85 -8.54
C LEU A 69 -27.04 -40.73 -8.55
N ARG A 70 -27.04 -39.84 -7.55
CA ARG A 70 -26.02 -38.78 -7.45
C ARG A 70 -24.61 -39.35 -7.35
N LEU A 71 -24.41 -40.37 -6.52
CA LEU A 71 -23.12 -41.07 -6.39
C LEU A 71 -22.67 -41.72 -7.70
N MET A 72 -23.57 -42.39 -8.43
CA MET A 72 -23.29 -42.97 -9.76
C MET A 72 -22.91 -41.89 -10.79
N THR A 73 -23.59 -40.73 -10.79
CA THR A 73 -23.20 -39.61 -11.67
C THR A 73 -21.86 -39.00 -11.28
N PHE A 74 -21.54 -38.91 -9.98
CA PHE A 74 -20.26 -38.41 -9.50
C PHE A 74 -19.10 -39.36 -9.84
N ILE A 75 -19.28 -40.67 -9.65
CA ILE A 75 -18.33 -41.71 -10.07
C ILE A 75 -18.11 -41.65 -11.59
N SER A 76 -19.18 -41.50 -12.37
CA SER A 76 -19.09 -41.36 -13.84
C SER A 76 -18.31 -40.11 -14.26
N PHE A 77 -18.51 -38.98 -13.57
CA PHE A 77 -17.77 -37.74 -13.78
C PHE A 77 -16.29 -37.88 -13.38
N LEU A 78 -16.00 -38.59 -12.28
CA LEU A 78 -14.63 -38.89 -11.84
C LEU A 78 -13.89 -39.79 -12.84
N ILE A 79 -14.55 -40.84 -13.36
CA ILE A 79 -14.02 -41.70 -14.43
C ILE A 79 -13.76 -40.89 -15.71
N TYR A 80 -14.63 -39.94 -16.05
CA TYR A 80 -14.42 -39.02 -17.18
C TYR A 80 -13.19 -38.11 -16.95
N ILE A 81 -13.02 -37.54 -15.75
CA ILE A 81 -11.82 -36.75 -15.39
C ILE A 81 -10.56 -37.61 -15.50
N ILE A 82 -10.55 -38.81 -14.92
CA ILE A 82 -9.41 -39.74 -14.97
C ILE A 82 -9.04 -40.07 -16.42
N ARG A 83 -10.01 -40.47 -17.26
CA ARG A 83 -9.78 -40.71 -18.70
C ARG A 83 -9.25 -39.48 -19.43
N ARG A 84 -9.74 -38.28 -19.11
CA ARG A 84 -9.28 -37.01 -19.69
C ARG A 84 -7.88 -36.61 -19.22
N MET A 85 -7.47 -37.01 -18.01
CA MET A 85 -6.09 -36.88 -17.52
C MET A 85 -5.16 -37.88 -18.20
N SER A 86 -5.52 -39.17 -18.27
CA SER A 86 -4.74 -40.19 -18.98
C SER A 86 -4.50 -39.83 -20.46
N SER A 87 -5.53 -39.32 -21.14
CA SER A 87 -5.43 -38.79 -22.51
C SER A 87 -4.40 -37.65 -22.61
N ARG A 88 -4.44 -36.68 -21.68
CA ARG A 88 -3.45 -35.59 -21.63
C ARG A 88 -2.03 -36.08 -21.36
N PHE A 89 -1.84 -37.02 -20.43
CA PHE A 89 -0.53 -37.61 -20.15
C PHE A 89 0.05 -38.35 -21.36
N LEU A 90 -0.74 -39.13 -22.10
CA LEU A 90 -0.32 -39.78 -23.34
C LEU A 90 0.12 -38.77 -24.41
N THR A 91 -0.64 -37.67 -24.60
CA THR A 91 -0.24 -36.60 -25.54
C THR A 91 1.00 -35.80 -25.09
N SER A 92 1.31 -35.77 -23.79
CA SER A 92 2.49 -35.10 -23.23
C SER A 92 3.75 -35.98 -23.35
N ALA A 93 3.61 -37.28 -23.05
CA ALA A 93 4.69 -38.26 -23.19
C ALA A 93 5.26 -38.33 -24.62
N GLY A 94 4.38 -38.29 -25.64
CA GLY A 94 4.80 -38.23 -27.05
C GLY A 94 5.66 -37.00 -27.39
N ARG A 95 5.40 -35.84 -26.77
CA ARG A 95 6.21 -34.62 -26.96
C ARG A 95 7.55 -34.68 -26.23
N LEU A 96 7.59 -35.28 -25.03
CA LEU A 96 8.82 -35.51 -24.27
C LEU A 96 9.76 -36.51 -24.97
N LEU A 97 9.23 -37.54 -25.62
CA LEU A 97 10.03 -38.50 -26.38
C LEU A 97 10.66 -37.85 -27.62
N SER A 98 9.91 -36.98 -28.31
CA SER A 98 10.42 -36.18 -29.44
C SER A 98 11.52 -35.18 -29.05
N LEU A 99 11.54 -34.68 -27.81
CA LEU A 99 12.59 -33.78 -27.33
C LEU A 99 13.89 -34.53 -26.97
N ARG A 100 13.80 -35.73 -26.38
CA ARG A 100 14.99 -36.49 -25.98
C ARG A 100 15.87 -36.96 -27.15
N LEU A 101 15.28 -37.19 -28.33
CA LEU A 101 16.03 -37.57 -29.53
C LEU A 101 16.85 -36.41 -30.16
N SER A 102 16.62 -35.15 -29.76
CA SER A 102 17.33 -33.98 -30.32
C SER A 102 18.53 -33.51 -29.49
N VAL A 103 18.81 -34.12 -28.34
CA VAL A 103 19.85 -33.63 -27.39
C VAL A 103 21.11 -34.53 -27.38
N SER A 104 20.99 -35.80 -27.74
CA SER A 104 22.10 -36.78 -27.71
C SER A 104 23.13 -36.66 -28.86
N ARG A 105 23.35 -35.48 -29.44
CA ARG A 105 24.27 -35.28 -30.58
C ARG A 105 25.07 -33.97 -30.53
N ALA A 106 25.52 -33.55 -29.34
CA ALA A 106 26.28 -32.30 -29.18
C ALA A 106 27.41 -32.30 -28.11
N TYR A 107 27.79 -33.44 -27.53
CA TYR A 107 28.93 -33.52 -26.59
C TYR A 107 29.78 -34.78 -26.76
N SER A 108 30.87 -34.66 -27.53
CA SER A 108 32.07 -35.51 -27.43
C SER A 108 33.23 -34.89 -28.21
N THR A 109 34.19 -34.28 -27.49
CA THR A 109 35.64 -34.48 -27.63
C THR A 109 36.42 -33.58 -26.65
N THR A 110 37.03 -34.23 -25.65
CA THR A 110 38.34 -33.96 -25.05
C THR A 110 39.01 -32.57 -25.16
N THR A 111 39.28 -31.98 -23.99
CA THR A 111 40.28 -30.92 -23.77
C THR A 111 41.71 -31.46 -23.89
N THR A 112 42.61 -30.71 -24.54
CA THR A 112 44.08 -30.80 -24.34
C THR A 112 44.67 -29.39 -24.17
N MET A 113 45.60 -29.23 -23.24
CA MET A 113 46.34 -27.97 -23.04
C MET A 113 47.63 -27.95 -23.88
N THR A 114 48.13 -26.76 -24.25
CA THR A 114 49.47 -26.28 -23.83
C THR A 114 49.88 -24.90 -24.38
N SER A 115 50.80 -24.27 -23.62
CA SER A 115 51.82 -23.31 -24.06
C SER A 115 51.46 -21.82 -24.29
N LYS A 116 52.52 -20.99 -24.25
CA LYS A 116 52.54 -19.52 -24.21
C LYS A 116 53.14 -18.94 -25.49
N ARG A 117 52.71 -17.76 -25.92
CA ARG A 117 53.61 -16.79 -26.59
C ARG A 117 53.17 -15.33 -26.43
N LYS A 118 54.11 -14.41 -26.65
CA LYS A 118 54.05 -12.97 -26.31
C LYS A 118 54.67 -12.15 -27.44
N ARG A 119 53.92 -11.25 -28.10
CA ARG A 119 54.38 -10.05 -28.84
C ARG A 119 53.17 -9.25 -29.39
N THR A 120 52.93 -8.02 -28.94
CA THR A 120 53.36 -6.69 -29.46
C THR A 120 52.58 -6.13 -30.66
N GLY A 121 52.02 -4.94 -30.47
CA GLY A 121 51.38 -4.08 -31.49
C GLY A 121 50.55 -3.00 -30.76
N ALA A 122 50.57 -1.74 -31.21
CA ALA A 122 49.92 -0.61 -30.54
C ALA A 122 49.24 0.31 -31.56
N HIS A 123 48.16 1.00 -31.17
CA HIS A 123 47.59 2.22 -31.81
C HIS A 123 46.43 2.80 -30.95
N PRO A 124 45.88 4.03 -31.19
CA PRO A 124 46.02 5.13 -30.23
C PRO A 124 44.72 5.67 -29.58
N PRO A 125 44.82 6.60 -28.59
CA PRO A 125 43.66 7.24 -27.93
C PRO A 125 43.02 8.43 -28.72
N PRO A 126 41.79 8.85 -28.36
CA PRO A 126 41.05 9.95 -28.98
C PRO A 126 41.46 11.37 -28.50
N PRO A 127 41.04 12.46 -29.18
CA PRO A 127 41.58 13.81 -29.02
C PRO A 127 40.92 14.69 -27.93
N VAL A 128 41.56 15.81 -27.62
CA VAL A 128 41.16 16.88 -26.67
C VAL A 128 41.06 18.23 -27.41
N PRO A 129 40.12 19.14 -27.05
CA PRO A 129 40.06 20.50 -27.59
C PRO A 129 40.99 21.49 -26.85
N GLU A 130 41.59 22.43 -27.59
CA GLU A 130 42.46 23.52 -27.08
C GLU A 130 41.65 24.77 -26.68
N MET A 131 42.27 25.70 -25.91
CA MET A 131 42.08 27.17 -25.86
C MET A 131 43.16 27.76 -24.88
N PRO A 132 43.51 29.08 -24.88
CA PRO A 132 44.91 29.47 -25.09
C PRO A 132 45.58 30.33 -23.98
N ASP A 133 46.68 31.02 -24.37
CA ASP A 133 47.79 31.59 -23.59
C ASP A 133 47.53 32.55 -22.39
N ALA A 134 48.59 32.66 -21.56
CA ALA A 134 48.70 33.57 -20.42
C ALA A 134 49.71 34.73 -20.65
N PRO A 135 49.57 35.87 -19.93
CA PRO A 135 50.59 36.93 -19.84
C PRO A 135 51.47 36.84 -18.57
N ARG A 136 52.61 37.56 -18.57
CA ARG A 136 53.70 37.41 -17.58
C ARG A 136 53.83 38.55 -16.55
N ARG A 137 53.93 38.17 -15.27
CA ARG A 137 54.97 38.52 -14.27
C ARG A 137 55.48 39.99 -14.13
N SER A 138 55.17 40.61 -12.99
CA SER A 138 56.11 41.46 -12.20
C SER A 138 55.65 41.45 -10.72
N SER A 139 56.46 41.39 -9.64
CA SER A 139 57.88 41.64 -9.30
C SER A 139 58.16 42.98 -8.59
N ARG A 140 58.09 43.00 -7.24
CA ARG A 140 58.88 43.82 -6.28
C ARG A 140 58.68 43.28 -4.83
N ARG A 141 59.51 43.52 -3.80
CA ARG A 141 60.99 43.61 -3.64
C ARG A 141 61.33 44.15 -2.22
N ILE A 142 61.96 43.34 -1.34
CA ILE A 142 62.92 43.77 -0.27
C ILE A 142 62.35 44.60 0.92
N LYS A 143 62.84 44.62 2.17
CA LYS A 143 63.95 44.02 3.01
C LYS A 143 63.36 43.73 4.43
N ASP A 144 63.99 43.32 5.54
CA ASP A 144 65.36 42.98 6.04
C ASP A 144 65.19 41.89 7.17
N ALA A 145 66.16 41.19 7.80
CA ALA A 145 67.38 41.48 8.60
C ALA A 145 67.14 42.18 9.97
N ALA A 146 67.79 41.83 11.10
CA ALA A 146 68.72 40.74 11.51
C ALA A 146 69.01 40.89 13.04
N GLU A 147 69.56 39.95 13.85
CA GLU A 147 69.78 38.48 13.82
C GLU A 147 70.24 37.96 15.23
N ARG A 148 70.09 36.64 15.51
CA ARG A 148 70.91 35.80 16.47
C ARG A 148 70.83 36.07 18.00
N PRO A 149 71.34 35.15 18.88
CA PRO A 149 71.34 33.67 18.82
C PRO A 149 70.93 32.97 20.16
N LYS A 150 70.71 31.63 20.12
CA LYS A 150 70.84 30.57 21.18
C LYS A 150 70.62 30.92 22.67
N SER A 151 69.88 30.17 23.50
CA SER A 151 68.99 28.99 23.38
C SER A 151 68.26 28.84 24.76
N ASP A 152 67.74 27.73 25.32
CA ASP A 152 67.73 26.28 25.04
C ASP A 152 66.61 25.54 25.83
N THR A 153 66.46 24.21 25.62
CA THR A 153 65.55 23.25 26.31
C THR A 153 64.02 23.39 26.15
N ASP A 154 63.35 22.24 26.07
CA ASP A 154 61.90 21.96 25.96
C ASP A 154 61.10 22.28 27.26
N PRO A 155 59.73 22.39 27.27
CA PRO A 155 58.82 21.47 26.59
C PRO A 155 57.54 22.02 25.90
N MET A 156 57.02 21.16 25.00
CA MET A 156 55.67 21.03 24.43
C MET A 156 54.55 21.98 24.94
N LYS A 157 53.88 22.64 23.98
CA LYS A 157 52.58 23.32 24.17
C LYS A 157 51.63 23.01 23.00
N ALA A 158 50.32 23.13 23.23
CA ALA A 158 49.27 22.71 22.30
C ALA A 158 49.24 23.49 20.96
N ALA A 159 48.73 22.84 19.91
CA ALA A 159 48.65 23.41 18.56
C ALA A 159 47.30 24.10 18.26
N ASP A 160 47.36 25.20 17.51
CA ASP A 160 46.24 26.08 17.10
C ASP A 160 45.35 25.40 16.02
N PRO A 161 43.99 25.45 16.12
CA PRO A 161 43.08 24.82 15.15
C PRO A 161 43.24 25.23 13.67
N LYS A 162 43.98 26.30 13.36
CA LYS A 162 44.14 26.80 11.99
C LYS A 162 44.94 25.92 11.02
N LYS A 163 45.54 24.80 11.46
CA LYS A 163 46.23 23.86 10.56
C LYS A 163 45.32 22.81 9.88
N ALA A 164 44.13 22.53 10.41
CA ALA A 164 43.30 21.42 9.93
C ALA A 164 42.86 21.53 8.45
N LYS A 165 42.79 22.74 7.89
CA LYS A 165 42.36 22.98 6.51
C LYS A 165 43.47 22.82 5.45
N ALA A 166 44.71 22.51 5.85
CA ALA A 166 45.87 22.42 4.95
C ALA A 166 46.33 20.98 4.62
N VAL A 167 45.70 19.96 5.20
CA VAL A 167 46.15 18.55 5.05
C VAL A 167 45.60 17.89 3.77
N TRP A 168 44.51 18.42 3.22
CA TRP A 168 43.84 17.88 2.02
C TRP A 168 44.34 18.48 0.69
N ASP A 169 45.33 19.38 0.75
CA ASP A 169 45.87 20.12 -0.42
C ASP A 169 47.30 19.64 -0.81
N THR A 170 47.73 18.52 -0.23
CA THR A 170 49.03 17.87 -0.45
C THR A 170 48.83 16.41 -0.87
N GLY A 171 49.38 16.02 -2.02
CA GLY A 171 49.11 14.73 -2.67
C GLY A 171 49.38 13.49 -1.81
N GLU A 172 50.33 13.56 -0.87
CA GLU A 172 50.67 12.49 0.08
C GLU A 172 49.44 12.02 0.88
N GLY A 173 48.54 12.92 1.27
CA GLY A 173 47.31 12.57 2.00
C GLY A 173 46.27 11.83 1.13
N VAL A 174 46.33 12.02 -0.19
CA VAL A 174 45.50 11.27 -1.14
C VAL A 174 46.10 9.89 -1.42
N GLU A 175 47.43 9.79 -1.52
CA GLU A 175 48.13 8.51 -1.67
C GLU A 175 47.97 7.61 -0.43
N GLU A 176 48.01 8.17 0.78
CA GLU A 176 47.72 7.45 2.03
C GLU A 176 46.29 6.89 2.03
N ALA A 177 45.29 7.71 1.73
CA ALA A 177 43.89 7.26 1.66
C ALA A 177 43.67 6.19 0.55
N MET A 178 44.34 6.31 -0.59
CA MET A 178 44.31 5.29 -1.65
C MET A 178 44.99 3.98 -1.21
N ARG A 179 46.04 4.05 -0.38
CA ARG A 179 46.70 2.87 0.20
C ARG A 179 45.79 2.16 1.20
N GLU A 180 45.14 2.89 2.10
CA GLU A 180 44.19 2.32 3.07
C GLU A 180 43.00 1.64 2.37
N LEU A 181 42.44 2.26 1.32
CA LEU A 181 41.38 1.67 0.51
C LEU A 181 41.84 0.39 -0.21
N SER A 182 43.06 0.36 -0.74
CA SER A 182 43.63 -0.84 -1.37
C SER A 182 43.84 -1.99 -0.36
N GLU A 183 44.31 -1.68 0.85
CA GLU A 183 44.42 -2.67 1.93
C GLU A 183 43.06 -3.18 2.41
N MET A 184 42.03 -2.33 2.40
CA MET A 184 40.65 -2.72 2.72
C MET A 184 40.05 -3.64 1.64
N GLU A 185 40.29 -3.34 0.36
CA GLU A 185 39.86 -4.21 -0.75
C GLU A 185 40.52 -5.59 -0.67
N GLN A 186 41.83 -5.66 -0.40
CA GLN A 186 42.56 -6.93 -0.25
C GLN A 186 42.03 -7.78 0.91
N LYS A 187 41.65 -7.15 2.04
CA LYS A 187 41.00 -7.82 3.17
C LYS A 187 39.63 -8.38 2.74
N LEU A 188 38.81 -7.60 2.03
CA LEU A 188 37.49 -8.02 1.54
C LEU A 188 37.60 -9.19 0.54
N GLN A 189 38.48 -9.10 -0.45
CA GLN A 189 38.74 -10.17 -1.42
C GLN A 189 39.20 -11.46 -0.72
N THR A 190 39.99 -11.35 0.36
CA THR A 190 40.44 -12.50 1.15
C THR A 190 39.28 -13.15 1.91
N VAL A 191 38.40 -12.38 2.55
CA VAL A 191 37.21 -12.92 3.26
C VAL A 191 36.27 -13.65 2.28
N VAL A 192 35.99 -13.05 1.12
CA VAL A 192 35.16 -13.67 0.06
C VAL A 192 35.78 -14.98 -0.43
N ARG A 193 37.11 -15.04 -0.57
CA ARG A 193 37.84 -16.26 -0.95
C ARG A 193 37.73 -17.35 0.11
N THR A 194 37.85 -17.01 1.39
CA THR A 194 37.71 -17.95 2.52
C THR A 194 36.28 -18.49 2.62
N GLN A 195 35.25 -17.64 2.50
CA GLN A 195 33.86 -18.09 2.46
C GLN A 195 33.58 -19.00 1.27
N ARG A 196 34.10 -18.67 0.08
CA ARG A 196 33.97 -19.52 -1.10
C ARG A 196 34.61 -20.90 -0.88
N LEU A 197 35.82 -20.96 -0.32
CA LEU A 197 36.50 -22.22 -0.02
C LEU A 197 35.74 -23.06 1.04
N ALA A 198 35.13 -22.41 2.03
CA ALA A 198 34.27 -23.11 2.99
C ALA A 198 33.06 -23.77 2.32
N VAL A 199 32.38 -23.06 1.39
CA VAL A 199 31.27 -23.61 0.60
C VAL A 199 31.73 -24.70 -0.38
N GLU A 200 32.89 -24.54 -1.02
CA GLU A 200 33.48 -25.56 -1.91
C GLU A 200 33.97 -26.81 -1.15
N SER A 201 34.08 -26.75 0.19
CA SER A 201 34.47 -27.88 1.05
C SER A 201 33.30 -28.65 1.70
N SER A 202 32.06 -28.18 1.58
CA SER A 202 30.90 -28.76 2.28
C SER A 202 30.19 -29.86 1.46
N ASP A 203 30.81 -31.04 1.36
CA ASP A 203 30.26 -32.22 0.68
C ASP A 203 29.16 -32.92 1.51
N LEU A 204 27.90 -32.84 1.06
CA LEU A 204 26.75 -33.46 1.73
C LEU A 204 26.50 -34.90 1.27
N GLN A 205 27.13 -35.88 1.94
CA GLN A 205 26.75 -37.30 1.80
C GLN A 205 25.57 -37.68 2.70
N VAL A 206 24.41 -37.92 2.11
CA VAL A 206 23.25 -38.50 2.80
C VAL A 206 23.38 -40.02 2.90
N LYS A 207 23.59 -40.54 4.12
CA LYS A 207 23.37 -41.96 4.43
C LYS A 207 21.95 -42.20 4.96
N LYS A 208 21.42 -43.41 4.75
CA LYS A 208 20.02 -43.76 5.03
C LYS A 208 19.91 -45.19 5.54
N GLU A 209 19.74 -45.34 6.85
CA GLU A 209 19.39 -46.55 7.62
C GLU A 209 19.30 -46.14 9.10
N ALA A 210 18.73 -46.88 10.05
CA ALA A 210 17.52 -47.70 10.09
C ALA A 210 17.27 -48.05 11.58
N ALA A 211 16.00 -48.15 12.00
CA ALA A 211 15.49 -48.39 13.36
C ALA A 211 16.43 -48.91 14.47
N ASN A 212 16.44 -48.22 15.62
CA ASN A 212 16.29 -48.82 16.97
C ASN A 212 15.94 -47.76 18.03
N GLU A 213 15.24 -48.18 19.08
CA GLU A 213 14.90 -47.39 20.28
C GLU A 213 15.92 -47.67 21.41
N PRO A 214 16.12 -46.76 22.39
CA PRO A 214 15.45 -46.99 23.69
C PRO A 214 15.03 -45.73 24.49
N ASP A 215 14.20 -45.96 25.51
CA ASP A 215 13.58 -44.99 26.45
C ASP A 215 14.53 -44.44 27.55
N ILE A 216 14.58 -43.11 27.71
CA ILE A 216 14.99 -42.43 28.97
C ILE A 216 14.10 -41.18 29.21
N ARG A 217 13.65 -41.00 30.46
CA ARG A 217 12.70 -39.97 30.91
C ARG A 217 13.32 -38.58 31.19
N PRO A 218 12.54 -37.48 31.11
CA PRO A 218 13.03 -36.13 31.38
C PRO A 218 13.26 -35.84 32.87
N LYS A 219 14.16 -34.88 33.15
CA LYS A 219 14.29 -34.23 34.47
C LYS A 219 13.77 -32.78 34.42
N MET A 220 12.90 -32.44 35.36
CA MET A 220 12.56 -31.04 35.65
C MET A 220 13.71 -30.34 36.38
N TYR A 221 13.79 -29.03 36.23
CA TYR A 221 14.43 -28.15 37.20
C TYR A 221 13.54 -26.92 37.43
N SER A 222 13.62 -26.32 38.62
CA SER A 222 12.81 -25.16 39.01
C SER A 222 13.72 -24.04 39.55
N PRO A 223 13.24 -22.78 39.58
CA PRO A 223 14.12 -21.61 39.63
C PRO A 223 14.74 -21.39 41.01
N ASN A 224 15.92 -20.78 41.01
CA ASN A 224 16.54 -20.23 42.22
C ASN A 224 16.27 -18.72 42.35
N LYS A 225 16.40 -18.19 43.57
CA LYS A 225 16.07 -16.80 43.93
C LYS A 225 17.33 -15.93 44.10
N ASP A 226 17.07 -14.70 44.56
CA ASP A 226 18.00 -13.66 45.03
C ASP A 226 18.68 -12.89 43.88
N THR A 227 18.79 -11.56 43.93
CA THR A 227 18.94 -10.63 45.08
C THR A 227 18.05 -9.37 45.00
N VAL A 228 18.14 -8.47 46.00
CA VAL A 228 17.19 -7.37 46.25
C VAL A 228 17.92 -6.07 46.68
N VAL A 229 17.60 -4.93 46.03
CA VAL A 229 17.81 -3.52 46.51
C VAL A 229 19.29 -3.04 46.56
N PRO A 230 19.64 -1.73 46.45
CA PRO A 230 18.82 -0.52 46.67
C PRO A 230 18.73 0.54 45.54
N ARG A 231 17.84 1.51 45.76
CA ARG A 231 17.78 2.81 45.06
C ARG A 231 18.81 3.79 45.63
N GLY A 232 19.22 4.78 44.81
CA GLY A 232 19.82 6.04 45.28
C GLY A 232 19.21 7.22 44.53
N ASN A 233 18.84 8.29 45.26
CA ASN A 233 18.49 9.59 44.67
C ASN A 233 19.78 10.41 44.43
N LEU A 234 19.75 11.32 43.46
CA LEU A 234 20.42 12.63 43.57
C LEU A 234 19.81 13.63 42.58
N GLU A 235 20.05 14.91 42.82
CA GLU A 235 19.39 16.06 42.17
C GLU A 235 20.31 16.77 41.17
N GLY A 236 19.76 17.67 40.33
CA GLY A 236 20.48 18.93 40.06
C GLY A 236 20.63 19.45 38.62
N LYS A 237 19.64 20.27 38.22
CA LYS A 237 19.79 21.55 37.47
C LYS A 237 20.24 21.56 36.01
N SER A 238 19.48 22.36 35.25
CA SER A 238 19.60 22.68 33.83
C SER A 238 20.84 23.51 33.44
N LYS A 239 21.21 23.48 32.15
CA LYS A 239 21.87 24.60 31.47
C LYS A 239 21.17 24.92 30.14
N VAL A 240 21.20 26.20 29.77
CA VAL A 240 20.70 26.74 28.51
C VAL A 240 21.86 26.85 27.51
N VAL A 241 21.60 26.60 26.23
CA VAL A 241 22.53 26.86 25.11
C VAL A 241 21.75 27.54 23.98
N ASN A 242 22.40 28.48 23.28
CA ASN A 242 21.82 29.27 22.19
C ASN A 242 21.89 28.54 20.83
N SER A 243 21.38 29.20 19.78
CA SER A 243 20.91 28.61 18.53
C SER A 243 21.72 29.00 17.27
N VAL A 244 21.46 28.26 16.17
CA VAL A 244 21.83 28.55 14.75
C VAL A 244 23.33 28.30 14.42
N PRO A 245 23.71 27.79 13.22
CA PRO A 245 22.91 27.54 11.99
C PRO A 245 22.71 26.05 11.59
N LEU A 246 21.85 25.88 10.58
CA LEU A 246 21.68 24.66 9.77
C LEU A 246 22.84 24.51 8.76
N ASP A 247 23.11 23.27 8.31
CA ASP A 247 23.16 22.91 6.88
C ASP A 247 23.40 21.39 6.69
N GLU A 248 22.67 20.80 5.73
CA GLU A 248 22.71 19.42 5.15
C GLU A 248 22.85 18.15 6.02
N TYR A 249 23.44 18.17 7.23
CA TYR A 249 23.73 16.95 8.01
C TYR A 249 22.49 16.32 8.69
N ASP A 250 21.51 17.13 9.06
CA ASP A 250 20.32 16.67 9.81
C ASP A 250 19.38 15.76 8.98
N ALA A 251 19.54 15.72 7.66
CA ALA A 251 18.79 14.82 6.78
C ALA A 251 19.18 13.35 6.96
N GLU A 252 20.47 13.06 7.19
CA GLU A 252 20.93 11.70 7.48
C GLU A 252 20.59 11.29 8.91
N LEU A 253 20.65 12.22 9.89
CA LEU A 253 20.19 11.95 11.26
C LEU A 253 18.67 11.74 11.34
N ALA A 254 17.88 12.38 10.47
CA ALA A 254 16.44 12.08 10.35
C ALA A 254 16.14 10.70 9.72
N ALA A 255 17.09 10.11 9.00
CA ALA A 255 17.03 8.71 8.58
C ALA A 255 17.55 7.76 9.69
N GLY A 256 18.68 8.11 10.34
CA GLY A 256 19.31 7.31 11.40
C GLY A 256 18.56 7.24 12.72
N ASP A 257 17.70 8.23 13.03
CA ASP A 257 16.77 8.17 14.17
C ASP A 257 15.52 7.32 13.88
N VAL A 258 15.31 6.90 12.62
CA VAL A 258 14.64 5.61 12.34
C VAL A 258 15.72 4.53 12.43
N ALA A 259 16.32 4.42 13.62
CA ALA A 259 17.27 3.37 13.90
C ALA A 259 16.57 2.03 13.65
N ASP A 260 17.10 1.24 12.71
CA ASP A 260 16.70 -0.15 12.58
C ASP A 260 16.71 -0.75 13.98
N ALA A 261 15.58 -1.32 14.40
CA ALA A 261 15.55 -2.16 15.58
C ALA A 261 16.63 -3.21 15.34
N LYS A 262 17.70 -3.16 16.15
CA LYS A 262 18.96 -3.87 15.88
C LYS A 262 18.63 -5.27 15.39
N ASP A 263 19.33 -5.75 14.35
CA ASP A 263 19.34 -7.17 14.01
C ASP A 263 20.04 -7.93 15.16
N GLU A 264 19.35 -8.05 16.31
CA GLU A 264 19.46 -9.20 17.19
C GLU A 264 19.19 -10.40 16.28
N ASP A 265 20.19 -11.28 16.19
CA ASP A 265 20.24 -12.46 15.32
C ASP A 265 18.85 -13.09 15.19
N ASP A 266 18.19 -12.84 14.05
CA ASP A 266 16.79 -13.19 13.75
C ASP A 266 16.77 -14.72 13.54
N GLY A 267 16.84 -15.41 14.69
CA GLY A 267 17.45 -16.73 14.81
C GLY A 267 16.78 -17.77 13.92
N MET A 268 17.50 -18.85 13.61
CA MET A 268 17.08 -19.87 12.65
C MET A 268 15.67 -20.48 12.88
N ASP A 269 15.04 -20.23 14.02
CA ASP A 269 13.59 -20.38 14.21
C ASP A 269 12.76 -19.34 13.43
N ARG A 270 12.75 -19.54 12.11
CA ARG A 270 11.80 -18.94 11.17
C ARG A 270 10.38 -19.10 11.71
N GLY A 271 9.48 -18.15 11.44
CA GLY A 271 8.10 -18.09 11.97
C GLY A 271 7.14 -19.26 11.70
N ALA A 272 7.64 -20.43 11.30
CA ALA A 272 6.94 -21.70 11.15
C ALA A 272 6.77 -22.48 12.47
N ASN A 273 7.62 -22.33 13.50
CA ASN A 273 7.37 -22.96 14.82
C ASN A 273 6.34 -22.21 15.67
N ARG A 274 5.95 -21.00 15.26
CA ARG A 274 4.91 -20.22 15.94
C ARG A 274 3.58 -21.04 15.99
N PRO A 275 2.72 -20.85 17.00
CA PRO A 275 1.36 -21.39 16.99
C PRO A 275 0.50 -20.91 15.79
N PRO A 276 -0.36 -21.78 15.22
CA PRO A 276 -1.37 -21.36 14.25
C PRO A 276 -2.30 -20.26 14.79
N PRO A 277 -2.77 -19.32 13.94
CA PRO A 277 -3.65 -18.24 14.38
C PRO A 277 -5.05 -18.76 14.75
N VAL A 278 -5.60 -18.26 15.86
CA VAL A 278 -6.95 -18.58 16.33
C VAL A 278 -7.93 -17.53 15.80
N ASN A 279 -8.51 -17.84 14.64
CA ASN A 279 -9.49 -16.97 13.99
C ASN A 279 -10.92 -17.33 14.39
N SER A 280 -11.80 -16.33 14.45
CA SER A 280 -13.23 -16.57 14.65
C SER A 280 -13.87 -17.09 13.37
N GLU A 281 -14.83 -18.02 13.52
CA GLU A 281 -15.70 -18.47 12.42
C GLU A 281 -16.80 -17.44 12.09
N THR A 282 -16.94 -16.40 12.92
CA THR A 282 -17.97 -15.35 12.77
C THR A 282 -17.68 -14.46 11.58
N LEU A 283 -18.59 -14.40 10.61
CA LEU A 283 -18.55 -13.42 9.52
C LEU A 283 -19.62 -12.31 9.73
N PRO A 284 -19.33 -11.05 9.34
CA PRO A 284 -20.21 -9.90 9.56
C PRO A 284 -21.37 -9.84 8.54
N LEU A 285 -22.11 -10.94 8.41
CA LEU A 285 -23.14 -11.15 7.38
C LEU A 285 -24.55 -11.28 7.98
N PRO A 286 -25.60 -10.72 7.34
CA PRO A 286 -25.58 -9.95 6.10
C PRO A 286 -25.00 -8.54 6.29
N TRP A 287 -24.05 -8.18 5.42
CA TRP A 287 -23.31 -6.92 5.49
C TRP A 287 -24.18 -5.70 5.18
N LYS A 288 -23.99 -4.62 5.96
CA LYS A 288 -24.72 -3.35 5.89
C LYS A 288 -23.79 -2.12 5.97
N GLY A 289 -22.57 -2.27 6.47
CA GLY A 289 -21.60 -1.18 6.64
C GLY A 289 -20.97 -0.71 5.34
N ARG A 290 -20.02 0.25 5.40
CA ARG A 290 -19.30 0.73 4.22
C ARG A 290 -17.97 -0.01 4.05
N LEU A 291 -17.72 -0.61 2.89
CA LEU A 291 -16.36 -0.98 2.47
C LEU A 291 -15.67 0.22 1.79
N GLY A 292 -14.36 0.33 1.98
CA GLY A 292 -13.52 1.36 1.37
C GLY A 292 -12.08 0.92 1.09
N TYR A 293 -11.34 1.78 0.38
CA TYR A 293 -9.92 1.58 0.05
C TYR A 293 -9.12 2.89 0.17
N ALA A 294 -7.78 2.79 0.13
CA ALA A 294 -6.88 3.90 0.44
C ALA A 294 -6.21 4.59 -0.77
N CYS A 295 -6.32 5.92 -0.79
CA CYS A 295 -5.58 6.95 -1.54
C CYS A 295 -5.82 7.03 -3.06
N LEU A 296 -5.92 5.92 -3.79
CA LEU A 296 -6.07 5.94 -5.25
C LEU A 296 -6.91 4.79 -5.77
N ASN A 297 -7.56 5.02 -6.91
CA ASN A 297 -8.29 4.02 -7.69
C ASN A 297 -7.39 3.54 -8.84
N THR A 298 -7.09 2.24 -8.93
CA THR A 298 -6.11 1.73 -9.91
C THR A 298 -6.66 1.75 -11.34
N TYR A 299 -7.96 1.54 -11.54
CA TYR A 299 -8.63 1.62 -12.84
C TYR A 299 -8.61 3.04 -13.46
N LEU A 300 -8.89 4.06 -12.64
CA LEU A 300 -8.88 5.48 -13.01
C LEU A 300 -7.45 6.05 -13.16
N ARG A 301 -6.50 5.62 -12.32
CA ARG A 301 -5.09 6.01 -12.42
C ARG A 301 -4.42 5.53 -13.71
N ASN A 302 -4.91 4.43 -14.29
CA ASN A 302 -4.40 3.89 -15.56
C ASN A 302 -5.06 4.48 -16.81
N ALA A 303 -6.09 5.32 -16.67
CA ALA A 303 -6.75 5.96 -17.81
C ALA A 303 -5.89 7.07 -18.45
N THR A 304 -6.23 7.47 -19.69
CA THR A 304 -5.57 8.59 -20.39
C THR A 304 -6.58 9.70 -20.72
N PRO A 305 -6.56 10.86 -20.04
CA PRO A 305 -5.68 11.25 -18.92
C PRO A 305 -5.97 10.50 -17.61
N ALA A 306 -4.97 10.43 -16.74
CA ALA A 306 -5.04 9.72 -15.47
C ALA A 306 -5.78 10.55 -14.39
N VAL A 307 -6.71 9.90 -13.68
CA VAL A 307 -7.54 10.49 -12.61
C VAL A 307 -7.12 9.88 -11.28
N PHE A 308 -6.52 10.69 -10.40
CA PHE A 308 -6.02 10.29 -9.08
C PHE A 308 -5.70 11.51 -8.21
N SER A 309 -5.87 11.41 -6.89
CA SER A 309 -5.73 12.54 -5.97
C SER A 309 -4.41 12.51 -5.17
N SER A 310 -3.28 12.31 -5.86
CA SER A 310 -1.94 12.22 -5.24
C SER A 310 -0.78 12.67 -6.15
N ARG A 311 -0.98 13.71 -6.98
CA ARG A 311 0.10 14.36 -7.74
C ARG A 311 0.99 15.13 -6.76
N THR A 312 2.29 14.87 -6.81
CA THR A 312 3.33 15.51 -5.99
C THR A 312 4.59 15.73 -6.84
N CYS A 313 5.52 16.55 -6.39
CA CYS A 313 6.72 16.93 -7.15
C CYS A 313 8.00 16.87 -6.31
N ARG A 314 9.16 17.10 -6.92
CA ARG A 314 10.41 17.30 -6.17
C ARG A 314 10.54 18.77 -5.76
N MET A 315 11.24 19.06 -4.67
CA MET A 315 11.54 20.44 -4.26
C MET A 315 12.32 21.21 -5.35
N ALA A 316 13.23 20.53 -6.05
CA ALA A 316 13.89 21.05 -7.25
C ALA A 316 12.89 21.50 -8.33
N SER A 317 11.77 20.80 -8.54
CA SER A 317 10.74 21.19 -9.52
C SER A 317 10.04 22.48 -9.12
N ILE A 318 9.87 22.76 -7.82
CA ILE A 318 9.33 24.03 -7.31
C ILE A 318 10.28 25.17 -7.67
N ILE A 319 11.58 24.97 -7.44
CA ILE A 319 12.63 25.94 -7.77
C ILE A 319 12.71 26.19 -9.28
N GLU A 320 12.63 25.13 -10.10
CA GLU A 320 12.58 25.26 -11.56
C GLU A 320 11.34 26.06 -12.02
N HIS A 321 10.17 25.80 -11.44
CA HIS A 321 8.94 26.53 -11.74
C HIS A 321 8.87 27.94 -11.16
N ARG A 322 9.91 28.42 -10.45
CA ARG A 322 10.08 29.87 -10.23
C ARG A 322 10.39 30.63 -11.53
N HIS A 323 10.89 29.94 -12.56
CA HIS A 323 11.12 30.55 -13.88
C HIS A 323 9.89 30.39 -14.78
N PRO A 324 9.56 31.38 -15.64
CA PRO A 324 8.51 31.25 -16.64
C PRO A 324 8.89 30.22 -17.72
N LEU A 325 7.89 29.65 -18.41
CA LEU A 325 8.10 28.73 -19.53
C LEU A 325 8.91 29.36 -20.68
N THR A 326 9.53 28.49 -21.48
CA THR A 326 10.30 28.89 -22.67
C THR A 326 9.39 29.64 -23.65
N ASN A 327 8.25 29.04 -23.99
CA ASN A 327 7.11 29.68 -24.65
C ASN A 327 5.92 29.76 -23.66
N PRO A 328 5.53 30.95 -23.18
CA PRO A 328 4.41 31.11 -22.25
C PRO A 328 3.03 30.73 -22.81
N ASP A 329 2.85 30.79 -24.14
CA ASP A 329 1.55 30.56 -24.80
C ASP A 329 1.29 29.08 -25.13
N GLU A 330 2.28 28.21 -24.93
CA GLU A 330 2.16 26.76 -25.07
C GLU A 330 2.02 26.08 -23.69
N PRO A 331 1.34 24.91 -23.60
CA PRO A 331 1.34 24.10 -22.38
C PRO A 331 2.75 23.60 -22.04
N GLU A 332 3.00 23.29 -20.76
CA GLU A 332 4.25 22.66 -20.34
C GLU A 332 4.44 21.30 -21.05
N HIS A 333 5.66 21.03 -21.50
CA HIS A 333 6.05 19.75 -22.09
C HIS A 333 7.53 19.45 -21.77
N PRO A 334 7.85 18.34 -21.06
CA PRO A 334 9.17 18.11 -20.44
C PRO A 334 10.42 18.31 -21.32
N THR A 335 10.30 18.13 -22.63
CA THR A 335 11.40 18.29 -23.61
C THR A 335 11.19 19.39 -24.66
N LYS A 336 10.06 20.11 -24.66
CA LYS A 336 9.73 21.12 -25.69
C LYS A 336 9.47 22.50 -25.12
N ASN A 337 8.73 22.57 -24.03
CA ASN A 337 8.38 23.81 -23.36
C ASN A 337 8.51 23.62 -21.85
N ARG A 338 9.64 24.08 -21.31
CA ARG A 338 10.04 23.91 -19.91
C ARG A 338 10.34 25.28 -19.28
N PRO A 339 10.40 25.40 -17.95
CA PRO A 339 10.88 26.61 -17.29
C PRO A 339 12.27 27.04 -17.81
N ASP A 340 12.40 28.30 -18.19
CA ASP A 340 13.61 28.88 -18.78
C ASP A 340 14.47 29.54 -17.71
N LYS A 341 15.48 28.80 -17.25
CA LYS A 341 16.38 29.19 -16.15
C LYS A 341 17.20 30.47 -16.41
N ASN A 342 17.21 30.98 -17.64
CA ASN A 342 17.88 32.24 -18.00
C ASN A 342 17.01 33.48 -17.70
N LYS A 343 15.69 33.31 -17.58
CA LYS A 343 14.75 34.37 -17.18
C LYS A 343 14.74 34.51 -15.64
N PRO A 344 14.38 35.68 -15.07
CA PRO A 344 14.37 35.87 -13.62
C PRO A 344 13.47 34.86 -12.90
N ALA A 345 13.89 34.44 -11.71
CA ALA A 345 13.14 33.57 -10.83
C ALA A 345 12.16 34.37 -9.95
N ASP A 346 10.95 33.85 -9.80
CA ASP A 346 9.83 34.45 -9.10
C ASP A 346 9.22 33.40 -8.15
N HIS A 347 9.17 33.71 -6.85
CA HIS A 347 8.73 32.76 -5.83
C HIS A 347 7.26 32.37 -5.98
N GLU A 348 6.42 33.29 -6.46
CA GLU A 348 4.97 33.07 -6.57
C GLU A 348 4.65 32.03 -7.65
N ARG A 349 5.48 31.91 -8.70
CA ARG A 349 5.31 30.88 -9.74
C ARG A 349 5.59 29.47 -9.23
N GLY A 350 6.64 29.30 -8.44
CA GLY A 350 6.95 28.02 -7.79
C GLY A 350 5.85 27.59 -6.82
N LEU A 351 5.31 28.56 -6.04
CA LEU A 351 4.16 28.32 -5.16
C LEU A 351 2.89 27.98 -5.95
N LYS A 352 2.57 28.75 -6.99
CA LYS A 352 1.40 28.53 -7.84
C LYS A 352 1.44 27.15 -8.51
N TYR A 353 2.60 26.70 -8.95
CA TYR A 353 2.79 25.35 -9.51
C TYR A 353 2.36 24.24 -8.54
N VAL A 354 2.80 24.28 -7.27
CA VAL A 354 2.37 23.26 -6.28
C VAL A 354 0.90 23.39 -5.88
N GLN A 355 0.37 24.61 -5.84
CA GLN A 355 -1.06 24.85 -5.64
C GLN A 355 -1.91 24.29 -6.78
N GLU A 356 -1.46 24.40 -8.04
CA GLU A 356 -2.14 23.83 -9.21
C GLU A 356 -2.14 22.29 -9.20
N LEU A 357 -1.07 21.64 -8.72
CA LEU A 357 -1.08 20.19 -8.46
C LEU A 357 -2.13 19.81 -7.39
N GLY A 358 -2.21 20.59 -6.31
CA GLY A 358 -3.23 20.41 -5.27
C GLY A 358 -4.66 20.60 -5.78
N LEU A 359 -4.90 21.62 -6.60
CA LEU A 359 -6.18 21.84 -7.28
C LEU A 359 -6.55 20.68 -8.22
N ALA A 360 -5.59 20.14 -8.97
CA ALA A 360 -5.82 18.97 -9.82
C ALA A 360 -6.20 17.73 -9.00
N ASN A 361 -5.53 17.50 -7.86
CA ASN A 361 -5.87 16.41 -6.94
C ASN A 361 -7.27 16.58 -6.34
N ALA A 362 -7.65 17.79 -5.94
CA ALA A 362 -8.97 18.09 -5.37
C ALA A 362 -10.11 17.91 -6.39
N ARG A 363 -9.90 18.34 -7.65
CA ARG A 363 -10.87 18.13 -8.75
C ARG A 363 -11.15 16.64 -9.01
N ASP A 364 -10.12 15.80 -8.95
CA ASP A 364 -10.26 14.36 -9.21
C ASP A 364 -11.09 13.61 -8.14
N ILE A 365 -11.17 14.13 -6.90
CA ILE A 365 -11.97 13.52 -5.82
C ILE A 365 -13.42 13.32 -6.27
N VAL A 366 -14.03 14.31 -6.93
CA VAL A 366 -15.42 14.26 -7.40
C VAL A 366 -15.66 13.06 -8.32
N LYS A 367 -14.73 12.79 -9.25
CA LYS A 367 -14.84 11.66 -10.18
C LYS A 367 -14.58 10.33 -9.49
N MET A 368 -13.63 10.27 -8.56
CA MET A 368 -13.36 9.08 -7.74
C MET A 368 -14.56 8.71 -6.84
N ILE A 369 -15.21 9.68 -6.17
CA ILE A 369 -16.41 9.45 -5.36
C ILE A 369 -17.60 8.99 -6.21
N ARG A 370 -17.83 9.61 -7.38
CA ARG A 370 -18.90 9.19 -8.31
C ARG A 370 -18.66 7.79 -8.89
N TRP A 371 -17.39 7.44 -9.15
CA TRP A 371 -17.00 6.09 -9.56
C TRP A 371 -17.25 5.06 -8.45
N ASN A 372 -16.81 5.35 -7.22
CA ASN A 372 -17.05 4.49 -6.05
C ASN A 372 -18.55 4.25 -5.85
N ALA A 373 -19.34 5.31 -5.89
CA ALA A 373 -20.80 5.25 -5.71
C ALA A 373 -21.50 4.39 -6.77
N LYS A 374 -21.04 4.42 -8.04
CA LYS A 374 -21.51 3.54 -9.13
C LYS A 374 -21.28 2.05 -8.83
N TYR A 375 -20.20 1.73 -8.14
CA TYR A 375 -19.76 0.36 -7.87
C TYR A 375 -19.93 -0.08 -6.40
N GLY A 376 -20.89 0.50 -5.68
CA GLY A 376 -21.24 0.12 -4.31
C GLY A 376 -20.27 0.57 -3.21
N ILE A 377 -19.13 1.18 -3.55
CA ILE A 377 -18.13 1.67 -2.59
C ILE A 377 -18.59 3.02 -2.02
N ARG A 378 -18.51 3.17 -0.70
CA ARG A 378 -19.00 4.38 0.03
C ARG A 378 -18.03 4.90 1.09
N PHE A 379 -16.79 4.43 1.09
CA PHE A 379 -15.74 4.85 2.02
C PHE A 379 -14.40 4.92 1.27
N MET A 380 -13.61 5.96 1.51
CA MET A 380 -12.27 6.12 0.91
C MET A 380 -11.37 6.89 1.86
N ARG A 381 -10.12 6.44 2.02
CA ARG A 381 -9.08 7.27 2.63
C ARG A 381 -8.50 8.18 1.54
N LEU A 382 -8.60 9.50 1.72
CA LEU A 382 -7.92 10.48 0.88
C LEU A 382 -6.40 10.34 1.05
N SER A 383 -5.65 10.73 0.01
CA SER A 383 -4.19 10.78 0.09
C SER A 383 -3.72 11.85 1.10
N SER A 384 -2.49 11.74 1.57
CA SER A 384 -1.82 12.80 2.34
C SER A 384 -1.05 13.75 1.39
N GLU A 385 -0.59 13.23 0.25
CA GLU A 385 -0.11 13.96 -0.93
C GLU A 385 -1.23 14.72 -1.69
N MET A 386 -2.30 15.14 -1.01
CA MET A 386 -3.40 15.90 -1.61
C MET A 386 -2.94 17.30 -2.05
N PHE A 387 -2.24 18.01 -1.17
CA PHE A 387 -1.65 19.33 -1.43
C PHE A 387 -0.13 19.27 -1.18
N PRO A 388 0.70 19.09 -2.23
CA PRO A 388 2.14 18.90 -2.07
C PRO A 388 2.81 20.04 -1.30
N PHE A 389 3.65 19.68 -0.32
CA PHE A 389 4.40 20.61 0.54
C PHE A 389 3.57 21.54 1.44
N ALA A 390 2.24 21.40 1.55
CA ALA A 390 1.40 22.32 2.33
C ALA A 390 1.82 22.50 3.81
N SER A 391 2.38 21.46 4.45
CA SER A 391 2.91 21.47 5.82
C SER A 391 4.43 21.76 5.95
N HIS A 392 5.13 21.95 4.81
CA HIS A 392 6.58 22.20 4.75
C HIS A 392 6.95 23.54 5.41
N PRO A 393 8.07 23.65 6.17
CA PRO A 393 8.42 24.89 6.85
C PRO A 393 8.67 26.08 5.89
N GLU A 394 9.28 25.83 4.73
CA GLU A 394 9.67 26.88 3.77
C GLU A 394 8.75 27.00 2.55
N HIS A 395 7.93 25.99 2.30
CA HIS A 395 7.10 25.87 1.08
C HIS A 395 5.62 25.59 1.41
N GLY A 396 5.27 25.62 2.70
CA GLY A 396 3.91 25.45 3.18
C GLY A 396 3.03 26.64 2.82
N TYR A 397 1.73 26.37 2.74
CA TYR A 397 0.72 27.33 2.34
C TYR A 397 -0.64 26.95 2.92
N LYS A 398 -1.50 27.96 3.07
CA LYS A 398 -2.90 27.75 3.45
C LYS A 398 -3.73 27.39 2.23
N LEU A 399 -4.67 26.45 2.42
CA LEU A 399 -5.56 25.92 1.39
C LEU A 399 -6.73 26.86 1.16
N ALA A 400 -7.25 27.46 2.23
CA ALA A 400 -8.46 28.28 2.17
C ALA A 400 -8.46 29.40 1.08
N PRO A 401 -7.35 30.11 0.79
CA PRO A 401 -7.34 31.19 -0.21
C PRO A 401 -7.55 30.75 -1.67
N PHE A 402 -7.37 29.46 -2.01
CA PHE A 402 -7.45 28.99 -3.40
C PHE A 402 -8.19 27.65 -3.59
N ALA A 403 -8.24 26.79 -2.57
CA ALA A 403 -8.81 25.44 -2.66
C ALA A 403 -10.22 25.31 -2.06
N SER A 404 -10.76 26.34 -1.40
CA SER A 404 -12.05 26.28 -0.70
C SER A 404 -13.21 25.79 -1.58
N GLU A 405 -13.36 26.33 -2.80
CA GLU A 405 -14.49 26.01 -3.67
C GLU A 405 -14.43 24.57 -4.21
N VAL A 406 -13.24 24.11 -4.62
CA VAL A 406 -13.06 22.75 -5.15
C VAL A 406 -13.20 21.68 -4.06
N LEU A 407 -12.73 21.96 -2.84
CA LEU A 407 -12.94 21.06 -1.70
C LEU A 407 -14.41 21.02 -1.28
N ALA A 408 -15.11 22.17 -1.28
CA ALA A 408 -16.54 22.22 -0.98
C ALA A 408 -17.39 21.46 -2.01
N GLU A 409 -17.10 21.52 -3.32
CA GLU A 409 -17.80 20.69 -4.32
C GLU A 409 -17.47 19.19 -4.13
N ALA A 410 -16.23 18.84 -3.79
CA ALA A 410 -15.85 17.45 -3.49
C ALA A 410 -16.60 16.89 -2.26
N GLY A 411 -16.72 17.67 -1.18
CA GLY A 411 -17.44 17.27 0.02
C GLY A 411 -18.96 17.35 -0.10
N LYS A 412 -19.50 18.27 -0.92
CA LYS A 412 -20.92 18.26 -1.33
C LYS A 412 -21.27 16.94 -2.03
N VAL A 413 -20.48 16.53 -3.03
CA VAL A 413 -20.67 15.25 -3.74
C VAL A 413 -20.47 14.05 -2.81
N ALA A 414 -19.58 14.14 -1.82
CA ALA A 414 -19.45 13.14 -0.76
C ALA A 414 -20.73 13.06 0.11
N GLY A 415 -21.31 14.19 0.49
CA GLY A 415 -22.55 14.30 1.26
C GLY A 415 -23.76 13.75 0.51
N GLU A 416 -23.98 14.19 -0.74
CA GLU A 416 -25.04 13.70 -1.65
C GLU A 416 -25.02 12.17 -1.81
N LEU A 417 -23.82 11.57 -1.79
CA LEU A 417 -23.61 10.13 -1.99
C LEU A 417 -23.39 9.35 -0.68
N ASN A 418 -23.55 9.98 0.49
CA ASN A 418 -23.28 9.41 1.82
C ASN A 418 -21.93 8.68 1.91
N HIS A 419 -20.90 9.28 1.31
CA HIS A 419 -19.59 8.70 1.12
C HIS A 419 -18.63 9.19 2.21
N ARG A 420 -18.20 8.30 3.10
CA ARG A 420 -17.22 8.63 4.15
C ARG A 420 -15.85 8.90 3.55
N LEU A 421 -15.15 9.89 4.08
CA LEU A 421 -13.78 10.26 3.75
C LEU A 421 -12.95 10.31 5.03
N THR A 422 -11.69 9.87 5.01
CA THR A 422 -10.74 9.99 6.14
C THR A 422 -9.33 10.26 5.61
N THR A 423 -8.39 10.70 6.45
CA THR A 423 -6.96 10.82 6.09
C THR A 423 -6.09 10.00 7.03
N HIS A 424 -4.86 9.68 6.62
CA HIS A 424 -3.84 9.11 7.51
C HIS A 424 -2.52 9.85 7.26
N PRO A 425 -2.19 10.87 8.08
CA PRO A 425 -0.88 11.53 8.05
C PRO A 425 0.29 10.54 7.98
N GLY A 426 1.42 10.97 7.40
CA GLY A 426 2.53 10.09 7.09
C GLY A 426 3.27 9.56 8.32
N GLN A 427 4.13 8.56 8.11
CA GLN A 427 5.00 7.99 9.17
C GLN A 427 5.93 9.02 9.85
N PHE A 428 6.09 10.22 9.28
CA PHE A 428 6.89 11.31 9.81
C PHE A 428 6.12 12.21 10.80
N THR A 429 4.79 12.07 10.89
CA THR A 429 3.89 12.91 11.70
C THR A 429 3.88 12.45 13.18
N GLN A 430 5.05 12.43 13.82
CA GLN A 430 5.26 11.81 15.14
C GLN A 430 5.24 12.83 16.30
N ILE A 431 4.07 13.06 16.91
CA ILE A 431 3.95 13.98 18.06
C ILE A 431 4.52 13.43 19.38
N GLY A 432 4.81 12.12 19.46
CA GLY A 432 5.54 11.51 20.58
C GLY A 432 7.08 11.68 20.52
N SER A 433 7.61 12.35 19.49
CA SER A 433 9.06 12.48 19.29
C SER A 433 9.76 13.28 20.41
N PRO A 434 10.98 12.89 20.83
CA PRO A 434 11.83 13.74 21.67
C PRO A 434 12.38 14.96 20.89
N ARG A 435 12.36 14.90 19.55
CA ARG A 435 12.87 15.93 18.64
C ARG A 435 11.83 17.02 18.40
N LYS A 436 12.14 18.26 18.78
CA LYS A 436 11.18 19.39 18.81
C LYS A 436 10.75 19.82 17.41
N GLU A 437 11.65 19.76 16.46
CA GLU A 437 11.45 20.05 15.04
C GLU A 437 10.56 19.01 14.36
N VAL A 438 10.65 17.73 14.77
CA VAL A 438 9.71 16.66 14.33
C VAL A 438 8.31 16.91 14.89
N VAL A 439 8.20 17.22 16.19
CA VAL A 439 6.90 17.58 16.80
C VAL A 439 6.29 18.81 16.13
N ALA A 440 7.09 19.85 15.85
CA ALA A 440 6.63 21.06 15.17
C ALA A 440 6.20 20.81 13.71
N ALA A 441 6.87 19.90 13.00
CA ALA A 441 6.45 19.45 11.67
C ALA A 441 5.15 18.65 11.73
N ALA A 442 5.04 17.70 12.65
CA ALA A 442 3.84 16.89 12.86
C ALA A 442 2.61 17.76 13.23
N MET A 443 2.80 18.81 14.04
CA MET A 443 1.74 19.78 14.35
C MET A 443 1.26 20.55 13.10
N ARG A 444 2.18 21.04 12.25
CA ARG A 444 1.79 21.70 10.98
C ARG A 444 1.05 20.74 10.04
N ASP A 445 1.45 19.47 10.02
CA ASP A 445 0.86 18.45 9.16
C ASP A 445 -0.56 18.05 9.59
N LEU A 446 -0.79 17.92 10.90
CA LEU A 446 -2.14 17.71 11.46
C LEU A 446 -3.06 18.92 11.22
N GLU A 447 -2.57 20.14 11.36
CA GLU A 447 -3.34 21.36 11.06
C GLU A 447 -3.64 21.54 9.56
N TYR A 448 -2.73 21.10 8.67
CA TYR A 448 -3.00 21.00 7.23
C TYR A 448 -4.12 20.00 6.94
N HIS A 449 -4.06 18.81 7.53
CA HIS A 449 -5.09 17.79 7.33
C HIS A 449 -6.45 18.20 7.90
N ASP A 450 -6.52 18.87 9.06
CA ASP A 450 -7.77 19.42 9.59
C ASP A 450 -8.32 20.56 8.72
N GLU A 451 -7.47 21.46 8.21
CA GLU A 451 -7.89 22.50 7.26
C GLU A 451 -8.49 21.88 5.99
N MET A 452 -7.83 20.88 5.40
CA MET A 452 -8.33 20.19 4.22
C MET A 452 -9.71 19.56 4.47
N LEU A 453 -9.87 18.83 5.58
CA LEU A 453 -11.15 18.18 5.91
C LEU A 453 -12.25 19.22 6.24
N THR A 454 -11.90 20.28 6.97
CA THR A 454 -12.82 21.38 7.31
C THR A 454 -13.22 22.22 6.08
N LEU A 455 -12.42 22.22 5.01
CA LEU A 455 -12.76 22.84 3.72
C LEU A 455 -13.64 21.97 2.82
N LEU A 456 -13.82 20.66 3.11
CA LEU A 456 -14.80 19.83 2.41
C LEU A 456 -16.24 20.24 2.70
N LYS A 457 -16.53 20.90 3.83
CA LYS A 457 -17.88 21.31 4.25
C LYS A 457 -18.89 20.13 4.26
N LEU A 458 -18.43 18.99 4.79
CA LEU A 458 -19.24 17.77 4.90
C LEU A 458 -20.48 17.99 5.81
N PRO A 459 -21.60 17.28 5.57
CA PRO A 459 -22.71 17.21 6.51
C PRO A 459 -22.25 16.74 7.90
N GLU A 460 -22.88 17.23 8.97
CA GLU A 460 -22.42 17.12 10.37
C GLU A 460 -21.88 15.73 10.79
N GLN A 461 -22.61 14.64 10.50
CA GLN A 461 -22.13 13.29 10.85
C GLN A 461 -20.97 12.82 9.96
N LEU A 462 -20.96 13.20 8.68
CA LEU A 462 -19.84 12.88 7.79
C LEU A 462 -18.59 13.69 8.14
N ASP A 463 -18.74 14.91 8.69
CA ASP A 463 -17.63 15.68 9.24
C ASP A 463 -17.07 15.06 10.53
N ARG A 464 -17.93 14.58 11.45
CA ARG A 464 -17.51 13.75 12.59
C ARG A 464 -16.80 12.47 12.14
N ASP A 465 -17.35 11.80 11.14
CA ASP A 465 -16.81 10.56 10.58
C ASP A 465 -15.48 10.77 9.82
N ALA A 466 -15.17 12.02 9.43
CA ALA A 466 -13.94 12.43 8.78
C ALA A 466 -12.78 12.64 9.76
N VAL A 467 -12.23 11.49 10.18
CA VAL A 467 -11.12 11.36 11.11
C VAL A 467 -9.74 11.36 10.44
N MET A 468 -8.73 11.74 11.22
CA MET A 468 -7.31 11.66 10.89
C MET A 468 -6.68 10.51 11.69
N ILE A 469 -6.23 9.46 11.02
CA ILE A 469 -5.69 8.26 11.66
C ILE A 469 -4.17 8.39 11.84
N LEU A 470 -3.67 8.13 13.06
CA LEU A 470 -2.26 8.27 13.41
C LEU A 470 -1.75 7.04 14.18
N HIS A 471 -0.54 6.57 13.88
CA HIS A 471 0.19 5.66 14.78
C HIS A 471 0.86 6.45 15.92
N MET A 472 1.25 5.78 17.00
CA MET A 472 1.97 6.42 18.12
C MET A 472 3.38 6.88 17.71
N GLY A 473 4.00 6.22 16.72
CA GLY A 473 5.32 6.54 16.18
C GLY A 473 6.44 5.68 16.78
N GLY A 474 7.69 6.13 16.69
CA GLY A 474 8.82 5.42 17.31
C GLY A 474 8.67 5.31 18.83
N THR A 475 9.23 4.25 19.42
CA THR A 475 9.29 4.11 20.89
C THR A 475 10.43 4.91 21.53
N TYR A 476 11.42 5.35 20.73
CA TYR A 476 12.57 6.13 21.20
C TYR A 476 13.29 5.52 22.43
N GLY A 477 13.32 4.18 22.50
CA GLY A 477 13.89 3.42 23.62
C GLY A 477 12.97 3.22 24.84
N ASP A 478 11.89 3.99 24.98
CA ASP A 478 10.97 3.91 26.12
C ASP A 478 9.52 4.24 25.71
N LYS A 479 8.65 3.22 25.80
CA LYS A 479 7.21 3.37 25.53
C LYS A 479 6.53 4.34 26.49
N GLN A 480 6.81 4.28 27.79
CA GLN A 480 6.12 5.13 28.77
C GLN A 480 6.52 6.59 28.59
N ALA A 481 7.82 6.88 28.48
CA ALA A 481 8.28 8.24 28.19
C ALA A 481 7.76 8.77 26.84
N THR A 482 7.49 7.90 25.87
CA THR A 482 6.85 8.27 24.59
C THR A 482 5.37 8.57 24.75
N ILE A 483 4.62 7.78 25.52
CA ILE A 483 3.23 8.08 25.90
C ILE A 483 3.15 9.43 26.61
N ASP A 484 4.08 9.71 27.52
CA ASP A 484 4.06 10.96 28.30
C ASP A 484 4.36 12.19 27.43
N ARG A 485 5.33 12.11 26.49
CA ARG A 485 5.55 13.15 25.47
C ARG A 485 4.36 13.29 24.51
N PHE A 486 3.73 12.18 24.11
CA PHE A 486 2.52 12.21 23.30
C PHE A 486 1.39 12.94 24.03
N LYS A 487 1.15 12.65 25.33
CA LYS A 487 0.17 13.35 26.17
C LYS A 487 0.45 14.85 26.24
N GLU A 488 1.70 15.23 26.53
CA GLU A 488 2.12 16.63 26.61
C GLU A 488 1.89 17.38 25.28
N ASN A 489 2.19 16.75 24.14
CA ASN A 489 2.04 17.37 22.82
C ASN A 489 0.61 17.33 22.28
N TYR A 490 -0.16 16.26 22.57
CA TYR A 490 -1.59 16.17 22.25
C TYR A 490 -2.39 17.26 22.96
N ALA A 491 -2.05 17.59 24.22
CA ALA A 491 -2.67 18.69 24.95
C ALA A 491 -2.55 20.04 24.23
N LYS A 492 -1.45 20.27 23.48
CA LYS A 492 -1.14 21.50 22.74
C LYS A 492 -1.83 21.61 21.37
N LEU A 493 -2.38 20.52 20.83
CA LEU A 493 -3.07 20.53 19.54
C LEU A 493 -4.35 21.38 19.59
N SER A 494 -4.82 21.90 18.45
CA SER A 494 -6.11 22.57 18.39
C SER A 494 -7.26 21.62 18.70
N ASP A 495 -8.38 22.16 19.20
CA ASP A 495 -9.58 21.34 19.46
C ASP A 495 -10.21 20.78 18.18
N SER A 496 -9.87 21.35 17.01
CA SER A 496 -10.29 20.80 15.71
C SER A 496 -9.52 19.53 15.36
N VAL A 497 -8.18 19.58 15.44
CA VAL A 497 -7.33 18.40 15.34
C VAL A 497 -7.74 17.35 16.39
N LYS A 498 -7.93 17.72 17.65
CA LYS A 498 -8.35 16.78 18.73
C LYS A 498 -9.72 16.14 18.48
N ARG A 499 -10.67 16.81 17.81
CA ARG A 499 -11.96 16.21 17.42
C ARG A 499 -11.76 15.08 16.42
N ARG A 500 -10.95 15.30 15.38
CA ARG A 500 -10.73 14.34 14.28
C ARG A 500 -9.67 13.28 14.55
N LEU A 501 -8.71 13.51 15.45
CA LEU A 501 -7.62 12.57 15.69
C LEU A 501 -8.12 11.25 16.27
N VAL A 502 -7.67 10.15 15.68
CA VAL A 502 -7.85 8.76 16.15
C VAL A 502 -6.49 8.05 16.10
N LEU A 503 -6.25 7.12 17.03
CA LEU A 503 -5.02 6.31 17.07
C LEU A 503 -5.23 4.97 16.38
N GLU A 504 -4.16 4.33 15.92
CA GLU A 504 -4.16 3.00 15.29
C GLU A 504 -2.97 2.17 15.79
N ASN A 505 -3.23 0.90 16.16
CA ASN A 505 -2.18 -0.07 16.50
C ASN A 505 -1.33 -0.43 15.27
N ASP A 506 -0.03 -0.65 15.44
CA ASP A 506 0.93 -0.86 14.34
C ASP A 506 1.64 -2.22 14.36
N ASP A 507 2.40 -2.50 13.31
CA ASP A 507 3.12 -3.75 13.10
C ASP A 507 4.61 -3.69 13.50
N VAL A 508 4.99 -2.71 14.33
CA VAL A 508 6.37 -2.50 14.81
C VAL A 508 6.47 -2.60 16.33
N ALA A 509 5.62 -1.89 17.05
CA ALA A 509 5.83 -1.64 18.48
C ALA A 509 4.55 -1.48 19.31
N TRP A 510 3.47 -0.93 18.74
CA TRP A 510 2.32 -0.48 19.54
C TRP A 510 1.10 -1.36 19.33
N SER A 511 0.89 -2.27 20.29
CA SER A 511 -0.26 -3.16 20.33
C SER A 511 -1.54 -2.42 20.73
N VAL A 512 -2.69 -3.08 20.54
CA VAL A 512 -3.99 -2.63 21.08
C VAL A 512 -3.94 -2.44 22.60
N HIS A 513 -3.16 -3.24 23.33
CA HIS A 513 -3.07 -3.16 24.79
C HIS A 513 -2.23 -1.96 25.27
N ASP A 514 -1.22 -1.54 24.50
CA ASP A 514 -0.49 -0.30 24.77
C ASP A 514 -1.38 0.94 24.56
N LEU A 515 -2.15 0.96 23.46
CA LEU A 515 -2.84 2.16 23.00
C LEU A 515 -4.24 2.35 23.60
N LEU A 516 -4.98 1.26 23.87
CA LEU A 516 -6.36 1.36 24.36
C LEU A 516 -6.51 2.14 25.69
N PRO A 517 -5.64 1.97 26.71
CA PRO A 517 -5.70 2.79 27.92
C PRO A 517 -5.48 4.28 27.64
N VAL A 518 -4.52 4.62 26.78
CA VAL A 518 -4.23 6.02 26.36
C VAL A 518 -5.42 6.61 25.59
N CYS A 519 -6.09 5.80 24.78
CA CYS A 519 -7.30 6.17 24.04
C CYS A 519 -8.50 6.45 24.97
N GLU A 520 -8.72 5.59 25.96
CA GLU A 520 -9.76 5.75 26.98
C GLU A 520 -9.54 7.01 27.83
N GLU A 521 -8.31 7.25 28.27
CA GLU A 521 -7.85 8.41 29.05
C GLU A 521 -8.01 9.73 28.28
N LEU A 522 -7.38 9.85 27.11
CA LEU A 522 -7.33 11.09 26.31
C LEU A 522 -8.60 11.34 25.47
N ASN A 523 -9.59 10.45 25.55
CA ASN A 523 -10.79 10.45 24.71
C ASN A 523 -10.45 10.42 23.20
N ILE A 524 -9.50 9.57 22.82
CA ILE A 524 -9.10 9.34 21.42
C ILE A 524 -9.73 8.01 20.98
N PRO A 525 -10.46 7.96 19.85
CA PRO A 525 -10.94 6.69 19.31
C PRO A 525 -9.78 5.80 18.83
N LEU A 526 -9.86 4.50 19.12
CA LEU A 526 -8.87 3.51 18.64
C LEU A 526 -9.40 2.81 17.37
N VAL A 527 -8.71 3.00 16.24
CA VAL A 527 -8.82 2.15 15.06
C VAL A 527 -8.13 0.82 15.37
N LEU A 528 -8.88 -0.27 15.30
CA LEU A 528 -8.30 -1.60 15.26
C LEU A 528 -7.90 -1.91 13.81
N ASP A 529 -6.61 -2.16 13.58
CA ASP A 529 -6.13 -2.87 12.40
C ASP A 529 -5.81 -4.33 12.75
N TYR A 530 -6.44 -5.27 12.04
CA TYR A 530 -6.29 -6.71 12.28
C TYR A 530 -4.97 -7.30 11.77
N HIS A 531 -4.35 -6.70 10.75
CA HIS A 531 -3.09 -7.18 10.19
C HIS A 531 -1.92 -6.79 11.10
N HIS A 532 -1.87 -5.53 11.52
CA HIS A 532 -0.98 -5.02 12.56
C HIS A 532 -1.18 -5.78 13.88
N HIS A 533 -2.44 -5.99 14.30
CA HIS A 533 -2.74 -6.79 15.49
C HIS A 533 -2.25 -8.23 15.38
N ASN A 534 -2.33 -8.83 14.19
CA ASN A 534 -1.77 -10.16 13.92
C ASN A 534 -0.23 -10.15 13.74
N ILE A 535 0.47 -9.08 14.13
CA ILE A 535 1.94 -8.99 14.12
C ILE A 535 2.43 -8.53 15.51
N ILE A 536 1.84 -7.48 16.07
CA ILE A 536 2.14 -6.96 17.42
C ILE A 536 0.88 -7.02 18.30
N PHE A 537 0.90 -7.97 19.24
CA PHE A 537 -0.15 -8.20 20.22
C PHE A 537 0.44 -8.47 21.61
N ASP A 538 -0.40 -8.45 22.64
CA ASP A 538 0.01 -8.69 24.02
C ASP A 538 0.07 -10.20 24.32
N PRO A 539 1.04 -10.69 25.13
CA PRO A 539 1.17 -12.11 25.45
C PRO A 539 -0.05 -12.78 26.12
N SER A 540 -1.00 -12.00 26.65
CA SER A 540 -2.26 -12.53 27.21
C SER A 540 -3.28 -13.00 26.17
N ILE A 541 -3.08 -12.68 24.88
CA ILE A 541 -3.93 -13.10 23.76
C ILE A 541 -3.12 -13.82 22.68
N ARG A 542 -3.79 -14.63 21.87
CA ARG A 542 -3.17 -15.35 20.74
C ARG A 542 -3.37 -14.57 19.45
N GLU A 543 -2.45 -14.75 18.49
CA GLU A 543 -2.62 -14.22 17.14
C GLU A 543 -3.90 -14.78 16.49
N GLY A 544 -4.62 -13.94 15.77
CA GLY A 544 -5.85 -14.29 15.07
C GLY A 544 -7.04 -13.41 15.48
N SER A 545 -8.15 -13.56 14.77
CA SER A 545 -9.32 -12.69 14.95
C SER A 545 -10.24 -13.05 16.13
N GLN A 546 -9.98 -14.13 16.89
CA GLN A 546 -10.91 -14.58 17.94
C GLN A 546 -10.72 -13.89 19.30
N ASP A 547 -9.48 -13.75 19.79
CA ASP A 547 -9.25 -13.29 21.17
C ASP A 547 -9.49 -11.78 21.32
N ILE A 548 -9.19 -11.01 20.27
CA ILE A 548 -9.40 -9.56 20.19
C ILE A 548 -10.87 -9.11 20.31
N ILE A 549 -11.83 -10.02 20.07
CA ILE A 549 -13.27 -9.76 20.24
C ILE A 549 -13.59 -9.31 21.68
N SER A 550 -12.83 -9.81 22.66
CA SER A 550 -12.97 -9.44 24.08
C SER A 550 -12.76 -7.94 24.37
N LEU A 551 -12.08 -7.20 23.50
CA LEU A 551 -11.85 -5.76 23.65
C LEU A 551 -12.84 -4.88 22.86
N TYR A 552 -13.73 -5.46 22.05
CA TYR A 552 -14.57 -4.69 21.12
C TYR A 552 -15.46 -3.66 21.81
N ASP A 553 -16.04 -3.96 22.98
CA ASP A 553 -16.90 -3.00 23.69
C ASP A 553 -16.09 -1.81 24.23
N ARG A 554 -14.86 -2.03 24.73
CA ARG A 554 -13.94 -0.97 25.14
C ARG A 554 -13.53 -0.10 23.96
N ILE A 555 -13.10 -0.73 22.86
CA ILE A 555 -12.73 -0.03 21.62
C ILE A 555 -13.94 0.79 21.12
N LYS A 556 -15.12 0.19 21.00
CA LYS A 556 -16.37 0.84 20.56
C LYS A 556 -16.78 2.02 21.45
N ALA A 557 -16.57 1.93 22.77
CA ALA A 557 -16.84 3.03 23.69
C ALA A 557 -16.02 4.28 23.35
N THR A 558 -14.75 4.14 22.92
CA THR A 558 -13.91 5.29 22.51
C THR A 558 -14.48 6.05 21.30
N TRP A 559 -15.14 5.36 20.37
CA TRP A 559 -15.84 5.97 19.23
C TRP A 559 -17.18 6.58 19.65
N THR A 560 -17.98 5.83 20.42
CA THR A 560 -19.31 6.26 20.89
C THR A 560 -19.22 7.54 21.74
N LYS A 561 -18.20 7.67 22.59
CA LYS A 561 -17.94 8.83 23.45
C LYS A 561 -17.66 10.14 22.68
N LYS A 562 -17.31 10.07 21.39
CA LYS A 562 -17.20 11.23 20.47
C LYS A 562 -18.36 11.36 19.46
N GLY A 563 -19.31 10.43 19.42
CA GLY A 563 -20.38 10.42 18.41
C GLY A 563 -19.91 10.15 16.98
N ILE A 564 -18.77 9.47 16.82
CA ILE A 564 -18.16 9.15 15.52
C ILE A 564 -18.54 7.71 15.15
N THR A 565 -18.95 7.47 13.90
CA THR A 565 -19.19 6.11 13.39
C THR A 565 -17.89 5.32 13.48
N GLN A 566 -17.90 4.18 14.18
CA GLN A 566 -16.71 3.34 14.34
C GLN A 566 -16.17 2.89 12.97
N LYS A 567 -14.85 2.85 12.84
CA LYS A 567 -14.17 2.20 11.72
C LYS A 567 -13.09 1.23 12.19
N MET A 568 -12.76 0.28 11.33
CA MET A 568 -11.63 -0.64 11.48
C MET A 568 -10.83 -0.68 10.18
N HIS A 569 -9.57 -1.11 10.27
CA HIS A 569 -8.73 -1.41 9.10
C HIS A 569 -8.59 -2.93 8.95
N TYR A 570 -8.49 -3.40 7.71
CA TYR A 570 -8.31 -4.81 7.41
C TYR A 570 -7.36 -5.05 6.24
N SER A 571 -6.40 -5.94 6.48
CA SER A 571 -5.50 -6.49 5.47
C SER A 571 -5.19 -7.95 5.80
N GLU A 572 -4.48 -8.60 4.89
CA GLU A 572 -3.97 -9.96 5.04
C GLU A 572 -2.50 -9.95 4.62
N GLN A 573 -1.67 -10.75 5.31
CA GLN A 573 -0.26 -10.94 5.00
C GLN A 573 -0.10 -11.56 3.59
N THR A 574 0.96 -11.24 2.84
CA THR A 574 1.24 -11.90 1.55
C THR A 574 1.35 -13.42 1.74
N SER A 575 0.77 -14.21 0.83
CA SER A 575 0.71 -15.69 0.93
C SER A 575 2.06 -16.42 0.95
N SER A 576 3.16 -15.71 0.64
CA SER A 576 4.53 -16.19 0.74
C SER A 576 5.28 -15.73 1.99
N ALA A 577 4.59 -15.12 2.97
CA ALA A 577 5.24 -14.60 4.18
C ALA A 577 5.65 -15.73 5.14
N VAL A 578 6.92 -15.69 5.58
CA VAL A 578 7.50 -16.66 6.52
C VAL A 578 8.34 -15.97 7.60
N THR A 579 9.14 -14.95 7.23
CA THR A 579 9.88 -14.14 8.22
C THR A 579 8.98 -13.09 8.88
N PRO A 580 9.32 -12.58 10.09
CA PRO A 580 8.60 -11.45 10.68
C PRO A 580 8.53 -10.25 9.73
N ARG A 581 9.65 -9.94 9.05
CA ARG A 581 9.80 -8.87 8.06
C ARG A 581 8.92 -9.07 6.80
N ASP A 582 8.64 -10.31 6.40
CA ASP A 582 7.70 -10.61 5.31
C ASP A 582 6.23 -10.49 5.73
N ARG A 583 5.89 -10.91 6.96
CA ARG A 583 4.50 -10.89 7.46
C ARG A 583 3.90 -9.49 7.44
N ARG A 584 4.71 -8.46 7.67
CA ARG A 584 4.33 -7.03 7.54
C ARG A 584 3.78 -6.65 6.16
N LYS A 585 4.10 -7.39 5.09
CA LYS A 585 3.70 -7.06 3.72
C LYS A 585 2.22 -7.34 3.49
N HIS A 586 1.43 -6.28 3.27
CA HIS A 586 0.04 -6.38 2.78
C HIS A 586 -0.05 -7.12 1.45
N SER A 587 -1.00 -8.04 1.36
CA SER A 587 -1.40 -8.77 0.16
C SER A 587 -1.93 -7.87 -0.96
N ALA A 588 -1.99 -8.40 -2.17
CA ALA A 588 -2.62 -7.74 -3.30
C ALA A 588 -4.14 -7.56 -3.07
N ARG A 589 -4.79 -8.62 -2.56
CA ARG A 589 -6.22 -8.65 -2.21
C ARG A 589 -6.45 -9.57 -1.03
N VAL A 590 -7.23 -9.08 -0.08
CA VAL A 590 -7.81 -9.89 1.01
C VAL A 590 -8.84 -10.89 0.49
N LYS A 591 -9.03 -12.00 1.21
CA LYS A 591 -9.89 -13.14 0.84
C LYS A 591 -11.03 -13.39 1.84
N THR A 592 -10.98 -12.84 3.06
CA THR A 592 -12.07 -12.96 4.04
C THR A 592 -12.47 -11.62 4.68
N LEU A 593 -13.45 -11.64 5.58
CA LEU A 593 -13.88 -10.50 6.40
C LEU A 593 -13.53 -10.75 7.87
N PRO A 594 -13.15 -9.72 8.66
CA PRO A 594 -12.97 -9.84 10.10
C PRO A 594 -14.32 -9.98 10.82
N PRO A 595 -14.35 -10.55 12.05
CA PRO A 595 -15.57 -10.80 12.83
C PRO A 595 -16.14 -9.52 13.49
N CYS A 596 -16.18 -8.41 12.75
CA CYS A 596 -16.69 -7.13 13.20
C CYS A 596 -18.23 -7.05 13.18
N ALA A 597 -18.79 -5.89 13.54
CA ALA A 597 -20.23 -5.66 13.44
C ALA A 597 -20.67 -5.58 11.95
N PRO A 598 -21.85 -6.12 11.56
CA PRO A 598 -22.30 -6.09 10.15
C PRO A 598 -22.50 -4.69 9.55
N ASP A 599 -22.58 -3.65 10.39
CA ASP A 599 -22.72 -2.24 10.05
C ASP A 599 -21.39 -1.43 10.12
N MET A 600 -20.25 -2.11 10.31
CA MET A 600 -18.92 -1.48 10.43
C MET A 600 -18.44 -0.76 9.17
N ASP A 601 -17.80 0.40 9.32
CA ASP A 601 -17.02 1.02 8.24
C ASP A 601 -15.62 0.41 8.18
N LEU A 602 -15.35 -0.39 7.15
CA LEU A 602 -14.13 -1.19 7.02
C LEU A 602 -13.25 -0.68 5.87
N MET A 603 -12.04 -0.25 6.22
CA MET A 603 -11.01 0.16 5.25
C MET A 603 -10.16 -1.04 4.85
N ILE A 604 -10.06 -1.33 3.55
CA ILE A 604 -9.25 -2.43 3.01
C ILE A 604 -7.86 -1.91 2.61
N GLU A 605 -6.84 -2.34 3.35
CA GLU A 605 -5.45 -1.84 3.27
C GLU A 605 -4.57 -2.67 2.29
N ALA A 606 -5.17 -3.17 1.21
CA ALA A 606 -4.52 -4.04 0.22
C ALA A 606 -3.84 -3.28 -0.95
N LYS A 607 -2.96 -3.95 -1.72
CA LYS A 607 -2.23 -3.31 -2.83
C LYS A 607 -3.11 -3.00 -4.06
N ASP A 608 -4.04 -3.88 -4.46
CA ASP A 608 -4.91 -3.68 -5.63
C ASP A 608 -6.13 -2.74 -5.35
N LYS A 609 -6.16 -2.08 -4.19
CA LYS A 609 -7.14 -1.02 -3.84
C LYS A 609 -8.59 -1.44 -4.04
N GLU A 610 -9.32 -0.81 -4.97
CA GLU A 610 -10.73 -1.09 -5.21
C GLU A 610 -10.98 -2.54 -5.68
N GLN A 611 -10.00 -3.20 -6.31
CA GLN A 611 -10.15 -4.60 -6.72
C GLN A 611 -10.19 -5.56 -5.52
N ALA A 612 -9.55 -5.21 -4.40
CA ALA A 612 -9.64 -6.00 -3.17
C ALA A 612 -11.03 -5.88 -2.53
N VAL A 613 -11.64 -4.69 -2.59
CA VAL A 613 -13.05 -4.48 -2.21
C VAL A 613 -13.97 -5.31 -3.13
N PHE A 614 -13.73 -5.29 -4.44
CA PHE A 614 -14.47 -6.11 -5.41
C PHE A 614 -14.31 -7.63 -5.21
N GLU A 615 -13.14 -8.11 -4.80
CA GLU A 615 -12.89 -9.51 -4.47
C GLU A 615 -13.79 -9.96 -3.30
N LEU A 616 -13.85 -9.16 -2.23
CA LEU A 616 -14.76 -9.40 -1.09
C LEU A 616 -16.23 -9.34 -1.49
N MET A 617 -16.62 -8.32 -2.26
CA MET A 617 -18.00 -8.15 -2.73
C MET A 617 -18.46 -9.40 -3.51
N ARG A 618 -17.66 -9.92 -4.43
CA ARG A 618 -17.98 -11.15 -5.17
C ARG A 618 -17.96 -12.40 -4.31
N THR A 619 -16.96 -12.55 -3.44
CA THR A 619 -16.78 -13.74 -2.59
C THR A 619 -17.96 -13.94 -1.65
N PHE A 620 -18.43 -12.87 -1.01
CA PHE A 620 -19.52 -12.92 -0.02
C PHE A 620 -20.87 -12.39 -0.54
N LYS A 621 -20.97 -12.02 -1.82
CA LYS A 621 -22.15 -11.42 -2.47
C LYS A 621 -22.67 -10.17 -1.74
N LEU A 622 -21.74 -9.31 -1.31
CA LEU A 622 -22.03 -8.07 -0.59
C LEU A 622 -22.77 -7.07 -1.50
N PRO A 623 -23.54 -6.11 -0.95
CA PRO A 623 -24.33 -5.17 -1.77
C PRO A 623 -23.54 -4.52 -2.90
N GLY A 624 -24.00 -4.71 -4.15
CA GLY A 624 -23.36 -4.19 -5.36
C GLY A 624 -22.35 -5.13 -6.05
N TRP A 625 -22.18 -6.39 -5.60
CA TRP A 625 -21.29 -7.39 -6.20
C TRP A 625 -21.54 -7.68 -7.70
N ASP A 626 -22.74 -7.38 -8.17
CA ASP A 626 -23.28 -7.54 -9.51
C ASP A 626 -23.12 -6.29 -10.40
N THR A 627 -22.71 -5.15 -9.83
CA THR A 627 -22.58 -3.87 -10.56
C THR A 627 -21.34 -3.80 -11.48
N PHE A 628 -20.39 -4.73 -11.35
CA PHE A 628 -19.12 -4.68 -12.08
C PHE A 628 -18.75 -6.00 -12.78
N ASN A 629 -18.29 -5.87 -14.02
CA ASN A 629 -17.92 -6.97 -14.89
C ASN A 629 -16.40 -7.05 -15.14
N ASN A 630 -15.97 -8.21 -15.63
CA ASN A 630 -14.57 -8.43 -16.01
C ASN A 630 -14.20 -7.56 -17.23
N ILE A 631 -13.03 -6.95 -17.21
CA ILE A 631 -12.45 -6.28 -18.38
C ILE A 631 -12.18 -7.27 -19.51
N VAL A 632 -12.17 -6.77 -20.74
CA VAL A 632 -11.60 -7.49 -21.88
C VAL A 632 -10.09 -7.14 -21.92
N PRO A 633 -9.17 -8.12 -22.01
CA PRO A 633 -7.74 -7.85 -21.92
C PRO A 633 -7.26 -6.81 -22.95
N TYR A 634 -6.59 -5.76 -22.46
CA TYR A 634 -6.04 -4.65 -23.24
C TYR A 634 -7.09 -3.77 -23.95
N GLU A 635 -8.37 -3.87 -23.57
CA GLU A 635 -9.48 -3.12 -24.15
C GLU A 635 -10.20 -2.23 -23.14
N ARG A 636 -10.07 -0.90 -23.31
CA ARG A 636 -10.84 0.12 -22.61
C ARG A 636 -11.94 0.67 -23.53
N PRO A 637 -13.23 0.34 -23.34
CA PRO A 637 -14.33 0.88 -24.13
C PRO A 637 -14.72 2.31 -23.69
N ASP A 638 -14.25 2.73 -22.51
CA ASP A 638 -14.54 3.95 -21.77
C ASP A 638 -13.42 5.00 -21.85
N GLU A 639 -12.42 4.80 -22.71
CA GLU A 639 -11.36 5.77 -22.98
C GLU A 639 -11.44 6.30 -24.42
N SER A 640 -11.12 7.58 -24.59
CA SER A 640 -11.02 8.24 -25.89
C SER A 640 -9.77 7.80 -26.64
N ARG A 641 -9.90 7.50 -27.93
CA ARG A 641 -8.86 6.91 -28.80
C ARG A 641 -8.69 7.77 -30.05
N LYS A 642 -7.48 8.27 -30.30
CA LYS A 642 -7.16 8.92 -31.59
C LYS A 642 -7.08 7.88 -32.71
N ALA A 643 -7.48 8.25 -33.93
CA ALA A 643 -7.44 7.34 -35.07
C ALA A 643 -6.03 6.81 -35.35
N VAL A 644 -5.90 5.49 -35.56
CA VAL A 644 -4.63 4.85 -35.93
C VAL A 644 -4.60 4.67 -37.44
N LYS A 645 -3.83 5.51 -38.15
CA LYS A 645 -3.55 5.34 -39.59
C LYS A 645 -2.50 4.24 -39.80
N LYS A 646 -2.66 3.36 -40.78
CA LYS A 646 -1.59 2.42 -41.19
C LYS A 646 -0.39 3.22 -41.71
N LYS A 647 0.83 2.90 -41.26
CA LYS A 647 2.04 3.40 -41.92
C LYS A 647 2.14 2.74 -43.30
N ALA A 648 2.15 3.55 -44.35
CA ALA A 648 2.33 3.07 -45.73
C ALA A 648 3.61 2.21 -45.83
N LYS A 649 3.52 1.07 -46.52
CA LYS A 649 4.69 0.22 -46.80
C LYS A 649 5.64 1.00 -47.73
N LYS A 650 6.79 1.41 -47.20
CA LYS A 650 7.82 2.14 -47.97
C LYS A 650 8.57 1.17 -48.90
N GLY A 651 7.94 0.78 -50.01
CA GLY A 651 8.50 -0.15 -50.99
C GLY A 651 7.82 -0.07 -52.36
N LYS A 652 8.63 0.12 -53.40
CA LYS A 652 8.29 0.31 -54.82
C LYS A 652 7.39 1.52 -55.15
N LYS A 653 8.00 2.55 -55.75
CA LYS A 653 7.31 3.35 -56.77
C LYS A 653 6.92 2.43 -57.93
N ALA A 654 5.70 2.57 -58.43
CA ALA A 654 5.28 2.22 -59.77
C ALA A 654 4.48 3.41 -60.32
N ASN A 655 4.45 3.58 -61.64
CA ASN A 655 3.98 4.83 -62.25
C ASN A 655 2.46 5.00 -62.19
N GLY A 656 2.04 6.25 -61.93
CA GLY A 656 0.89 6.89 -62.58
C GLY A 656 -0.51 6.33 -62.33
N VAL A 657 -1.27 7.03 -61.48
CA VAL A 657 -2.58 7.66 -61.80
C VAL A 657 -3.03 8.45 -60.56
N ASN A 658 -3.68 9.60 -60.76
CA ASN A 658 -4.31 10.33 -59.66
C ASN A 658 -5.56 9.57 -59.18
N GLY A 659 -5.44 8.89 -58.04
CA GLY A 659 -6.56 8.45 -57.23
C GLY A 659 -6.33 8.95 -55.80
N GLU A 660 -7.38 9.48 -55.16
CA GLU A 660 -7.28 9.93 -53.77
C GLU A 660 -6.86 8.79 -52.86
N ALA A 661 -5.69 8.93 -52.23
CA ALA A 661 -5.22 7.96 -51.24
C ALA A 661 -6.07 8.06 -49.98
N LYS A 662 -7.20 7.33 -49.94
CA LYS A 662 -7.96 7.11 -48.70
C LYS A 662 -7.00 6.59 -47.64
N ASP A 663 -6.81 7.38 -46.59
CA ASP A 663 -6.05 6.96 -45.42
C ASP A 663 -6.70 5.72 -44.83
N ASP A 664 -5.96 4.61 -44.88
CA ASP A 664 -6.41 3.32 -44.42
C ASP A 664 -6.40 3.31 -42.87
N ILE A 665 -7.50 3.80 -42.29
CA ILE A 665 -7.71 3.89 -40.83
C ILE A 665 -7.82 2.46 -40.28
N GLU A 666 -6.83 2.05 -39.48
CA GLU A 666 -6.74 0.74 -38.84
C GLU A 666 -7.65 0.63 -37.61
N VAL A 667 -7.85 1.74 -36.90
CA VAL A 667 -8.79 1.89 -35.79
C VAL A 667 -9.42 3.28 -35.88
N PRO A 668 -10.76 3.40 -35.99
CA PRO A 668 -11.46 4.69 -35.97
C PRO A 668 -11.18 5.51 -34.71
N GLU A 669 -11.27 6.83 -34.85
CA GLU A 669 -11.30 7.72 -33.69
C GLU A 669 -12.56 7.44 -32.84
N LYS A 670 -12.40 7.40 -31.53
CA LYS A 670 -13.50 7.32 -30.58
C LYS A 670 -13.35 8.43 -29.55
N ILE A 671 -14.34 9.30 -29.46
CA ILE A 671 -14.46 10.27 -28.37
C ILE A 671 -15.50 9.72 -27.38
N VAL A 672 -15.17 9.79 -26.09
CA VAL A 672 -16.07 9.44 -24.97
C VAL A 672 -16.42 10.74 -24.23
N SER A 673 -17.64 10.83 -23.70
CA SER A 673 -18.10 11.95 -22.87
C SER A 673 -17.24 12.09 -21.60
N ALA A 674 -17.22 13.27 -20.97
CA ALA A 674 -16.48 13.46 -19.71
C ALA A 674 -17.10 12.64 -18.55
N GLU A 675 -18.41 12.40 -18.68
CA GLU A 675 -19.28 11.64 -17.80
C GLU A 675 -18.93 10.15 -17.87
N ASP A 676 -18.92 9.54 -19.06
CA ASP A 676 -18.64 8.12 -19.28
C ASP A 676 -17.14 7.77 -19.22
N PHE A 677 -16.25 8.75 -19.43
CA PHE A 677 -14.81 8.53 -19.46
C PHE A 677 -14.32 7.87 -18.17
N GLY A 678 -13.60 6.75 -18.28
CA GLY A 678 -13.08 6.01 -17.11
C GLY A 678 -14.14 5.27 -16.29
N MET A 679 -15.40 5.23 -16.72
CA MET A 679 -16.52 4.66 -15.93
C MET A 679 -16.85 3.20 -16.30
N GLY A 680 -15.98 2.45 -16.98
CA GLY A 680 -16.22 1.03 -17.34
C GLY A 680 -17.17 0.80 -18.52
N GLY A 681 -17.71 1.88 -19.11
CA GLY A 681 -18.59 1.85 -20.27
C GLY A 681 -19.94 1.15 -20.04
N PRO A 682 -20.69 0.85 -21.12
CA PRO A 682 -22.05 0.30 -21.04
C PRO A 682 -22.16 -1.08 -20.37
N GLN A 683 -21.06 -1.83 -20.29
CA GLN A 683 -21.00 -3.15 -19.67
C GLN A 683 -20.31 -3.13 -18.29
N ALA A 684 -20.04 -1.95 -17.74
CA ALA A 684 -19.50 -1.76 -16.38
C ALA A 684 -18.22 -2.59 -16.12
N ARG A 685 -17.31 -2.63 -17.11
CA ARG A 685 -16.12 -3.50 -17.13
C ARG A 685 -14.96 -2.85 -16.40
N VAL A 686 -14.80 -3.17 -15.11
CA VAL A 686 -13.80 -2.55 -14.21
C VAL A 686 -13.04 -3.55 -13.33
N TYR A 687 -13.22 -4.85 -13.53
CA TYR A 687 -12.56 -5.90 -12.72
C TYR A 687 -11.55 -6.73 -13.53
N TRP A 688 -10.40 -7.07 -12.93
CA TRP A 688 -9.46 -8.03 -13.50
C TRP A 688 -8.97 -9.06 -12.46
N PRO A 689 -8.46 -10.23 -12.89
CA PRO A 689 -7.79 -11.17 -11.99
C PRO A 689 -6.55 -10.57 -11.34
N GLU A 690 -6.17 -11.06 -10.17
CA GLU A 690 -4.96 -10.64 -9.44
C GLU A 690 -3.71 -10.73 -10.35
N GLY A 691 -2.85 -9.72 -10.28
CA GLY A 691 -1.64 -9.61 -11.13
C GLY A 691 -1.86 -9.14 -12.57
N MET A 692 -3.09 -9.02 -13.07
CA MET A 692 -3.39 -8.69 -14.48
C MET A 692 -3.56 -7.18 -14.77
N GLU A 693 -2.96 -6.28 -13.99
CA GLU A 693 -3.12 -4.81 -14.16
C GLU A 693 -2.69 -4.32 -15.57
N GLU A 694 -1.74 -5.01 -16.22
CA GLU A 694 -1.30 -4.67 -17.58
C GLU A 694 -2.42 -4.72 -18.64
N TRP A 695 -3.51 -5.44 -18.38
CA TRP A 695 -4.70 -5.48 -19.24
C TRP A 695 -5.46 -4.15 -19.31
N LEU A 696 -5.18 -3.18 -18.43
CA LEU A 696 -5.75 -1.83 -18.51
C LEU A 696 -5.15 -0.98 -19.63
N ARG A 697 -3.97 -1.38 -20.15
CA ARG A 697 -3.20 -0.60 -21.13
C ARG A 697 -3.25 -1.26 -22.51
N PRO A 698 -3.21 -0.51 -23.63
CA PRO A 698 -3.17 -1.10 -24.96
C PRO A 698 -1.99 -2.08 -25.15
N LYS A 699 -2.23 -3.26 -25.75
CA LYS A 699 -1.21 -4.30 -25.91
C LYS A 699 0.03 -3.74 -26.62
N LYS A 700 1.19 -3.81 -25.97
CA LYS A 700 2.48 -3.38 -26.53
C LYS A 700 2.73 -4.09 -27.87
N ARG A 701 2.97 -3.32 -28.94
CA ARG A 701 3.28 -3.88 -30.28
C ARG A 701 4.62 -4.62 -30.22
N GLU A 702 4.57 -5.94 -30.42
CA GLU A 702 5.74 -6.81 -30.52
C GLU A 702 6.55 -6.46 -31.79
N ILE A 703 7.57 -5.60 -31.64
CA ILE A 703 8.54 -5.34 -32.70
C ILE A 703 9.45 -6.57 -32.83
N LYS A 704 9.07 -7.50 -33.71
CA LYS A 704 9.98 -8.54 -34.18
C LYS A 704 11.17 -7.86 -34.86
N LYS A 705 12.31 -7.75 -34.16
CA LYS A 705 13.59 -7.47 -34.81
C LYS A 705 13.77 -8.52 -35.91
N ALA A 706 14.04 -8.07 -37.14
CA ALA A 706 14.38 -8.99 -38.22
C ALA A 706 15.62 -9.79 -37.80
N LYS A 707 15.60 -11.11 -38.00
CA LYS A 707 16.83 -11.90 -37.92
C LYS A 707 17.74 -11.41 -39.04
N GLU A 708 18.92 -10.91 -38.70
CA GLU A 708 19.96 -10.69 -39.70
C GLU A 708 20.34 -12.03 -40.31
N GLY A 709 20.31 -12.11 -41.64
CA GLY A 709 20.46 -13.38 -42.36
C GLY A 709 21.89 -13.88 -42.30
N LYS A 710 22.11 -15.03 -41.66
CA LYS A 710 23.40 -15.73 -41.69
C LYS A 710 23.31 -17.25 -41.88
N ASP A 711 22.28 -17.70 -42.59
CA ASP A 711 22.31 -19.00 -43.27
C ASP A 711 22.98 -18.83 -44.65
N ARG A 712 24.25 -19.21 -44.74
CA ARG A 712 24.94 -19.48 -46.01
C ARG A 712 25.05 -20.99 -46.19
N THR A 713 24.01 -21.61 -46.71
CA THR A 713 24.08 -23.02 -47.16
C THR A 713 24.99 -23.07 -48.40
N PRO A 714 26.11 -23.82 -48.38
CA PRO A 714 26.98 -23.92 -49.55
C PRO A 714 26.31 -24.79 -50.61
N VAL A 715 26.02 -24.20 -51.78
CA VAL A 715 25.59 -24.95 -52.96
C VAL A 715 26.84 -25.53 -53.62
N LEU A 716 27.01 -26.84 -53.51
CA LEU A 716 27.96 -27.57 -54.35
C LEU A 716 27.43 -27.54 -55.79
N LYS A 717 28.29 -27.15 -56.72
CA LYS A 717 28.22 -27.54 -58.13
C LYS A 717 29.49 -28.30 -58.46
N HIS A 718 29.33 -29.44 -59.11
CA HIS A 718 30.40 -30.15 -59.81
C HIS A 718 30.37 -29.72 -61.29
N ASP A 719 31.12 -30.45 -62.13
CA ASP A 719 31.34 -30.25 -63.57
C ASP A 719 32.39 -29.13 -63.79
N GLY A 720 33.55 -29.33 -64.42
CA GLY A 720 34.05 -30.40 -65.30
C GLY A 720 34.02 -29.93 -66.77
N ASP A 721 35.08 -30.01 -67.58
CA ASP A 721 36.47 -30.49 -67.42
C ASP A 721 37.40 -29.68 -68.38
N GLU A 722 38.69 -30.06 -68.49
CA GLU A 722 39.71 -29.56 -69.46
C GLU A 722 40.17 -28.08 -69.26
N GLU A 723 41.43 -27.69 -69.52
CA GLU A 723 42.62 -28.34 -70.12
C GLU A 723 43.87 -28.15 -69.22
#